data_AF-A0A139IM83-F1
#
_entry.id   AF-A0A139IM83-F1
#
_cell.length_a   1.000
_cell.length_b   1.000
_cell.length_c   1.000
_cell.angle_alpha   90.00
_cell.angle_beta   90.00
_cell.angle_gamma   90.00
#
_symmetry.space_group_name_H-M   'P 1'
#
loop_
_entity.id
_entity.type
_entity.pdbx_description
1 polymer ?
#
loop_
_entity_poly.entity_id
_entity_poly.type
_entity_poly.pdbx_seq_one_letter_code
_entity_poly.pdbx_strand_id
1 'polypeptide(L)'
;MSKLYEAVNQRQLLEDADSCLLHYGTSYHPDIITNAEGQTITTASGHRMLDWTSGQMTKFYTGKFEIVGLASSWHGVTSGAIAAQYHAGRAGYGPNMPGNLALPTPNAYRSIFRHADGSYDWQTELNYGFELIDKQSCGSLAALILEPILSSGGMLVLPPGYLKAVKRHCEQRGMLLIIDEAQTGIGRAGDMFAFQHFAEDEGVVPDVLTLSKTLGNGLPLSAVVTSNSIADFAKDNNFLFYTTHVNDPLPASVGDKVLEIVMRDKLVERSRRLGQKFQQRLQQIQSRYRCVGDVRGRGLMAGVEIVADRETKVGNTELGAAIASRMTELGLWAQLSTMPSFGGVFRLAPPLTTTDDELEKGLMIIEEAFASTPGTMPLYASSDSSSVSPPVEAGQTSCTFCRDTGRLCEYSDRQDSAHKRRRAEGRSGRENVQRSQGGLAAAITGTSATESGVILEPALAEDVEALEHYLTAYGPEAVSTARPYRTVSTAEDGKPVVYLTVPRRRKGLHNHEINPGVKHREVMENVLGPLRQHVIDLYFDKLHPCFPIVDEETFHDLLHKDPHCISSTLMCDVYASALHFWNTSTHLKHFPRPDLAFMWNQAVAALQEDNLGSTIATVHASLLDLIGRPVLSITGNIVTLGRTVTLAHSLGLHRDPTGWRATDHEKHVRIRLWFGVMIHDHWASLAHGNPPLIQRQNYDVPLPRETLTESTPDPHHESTATFVHLCKLSQILGNLLPFVYTLRPDRDDIPRHIRRLEVELDQWESALPDFVRRSWQFDGTVNGASNLRFCFLSYVYQMLQGMTPPSNSNWGRCLNILSQSQSTLPEEKLYRLAVLRDTASALAEFVISLQPLQLEEFWLPYTAHLLVYATTVLLRCVVDSSDLATKETSAQKLVEMRNRLKTASESGWDLADFCLERCSKPILTIAAAVGISTDVNAVGETRDDANGRDVLLDATISLPPEFFLPLDSLDYTFDALWDISE
;
A
#
# COMPACT_ATOMS: atom_id res chain seq x y z
N MET A 1 21.07 35.17 -25.81
CA MET A 1 21.98 35.58 -24.72
C MET A 1 21.32 36.71 -23.96
N SER A 2 20.72 36.44 -22.81
CA SER A 2 20.39 37.51 -21.86
C SER A 2 21.28 37.33 -20.64
N LYS A 3 22.18 38.29 -20.42
CA LYS A 3 22.70 38.49 -19.06
C LYS A 3 21.48 38.81 -18.21
N LEU A 4 21.22 37.99 -17.18
CA LEU A 4 20.00 38.12 -16.37
C LEU A 4 19.88 39.51 -15.73
N TYR A 5 21.02 40.20 -15.52
CA TYR A 5 21.09 41.52 -14.90
C TYR A 5 22.18 42.37 -15.58
N GLU A 6 21.82 43.21 -16.54
CA GLU A 6 22.73 44.26 -17.04
C GLU A 6 22.55 45.55 -16.23
N ALA A 7 23.65 46.09 -15.70
CA ALA A 7 23.71 47.35 -14.93
C ALA A 7 22.96 47.37 -13.59
N VAL A 8 22.84 46.24 -12.89
CA VAL A 8 22.16 46.19 -11.59
C VAL A 8 23.12 46.47 -10.43
N ASN A 9 22.79 47.48 -9.62
CA ASN A 9 23.49 47.78 -8.38
C ASN A 9 23.12 46.72 -7.33
N GLN A 10 24.06 45.80 -7.09
CA GLN A 10 23.91 44.66 -6.18
C GLN A 10 23.38 45.04 -4.79
N ARG A 11 23.73 46.23 -4.29
CA ARG A 11 23.29 46.70 -2.97
C ARG A 11 21.82 47.08 -2.95
N GLN A 12 21.35 47.75 -4.00
CA GLN A 12 19.95 48.15 -4.14
C GLN A 12 19.04 46.94 -4.34
N LEU A 13 19.48 45.95 -5.12
CA LEU A 13 18.68 44.74 -5.37
C LEU A 13 18.52 43.86 -4.10
N LEU A 14 19.53 43.86 -3.22
CA LEU A 14 19.44 43.20 -1.91
C LEU A 14 18.47 43.94 -0.98
N GLU A 15 18.49 45.27 -0.96
CA GLU A 15 17.53 46.09 -0.17
C GLU A 15 16.09 45.96 -0.68
N ASP A 16 15.89 45.87 -2.00
CA ASP A 16 14.57 45.66 -2.61
C ASP A 16 14.06 44.23 -2.37
N ALA A 17 14.94 43.22 -2.37
CA ALA A 17 14.59 41.84 -2.05
C ALA A 17 14.21 41.66 -0.57
N ASP A 18 14.95 42.26 0.36
CA ASP A 18 14.65 42.22 1.81
C ASP A 18 13.35 42.98 2.16
N SER A 19 12.95 43.96 1.35
CA SER A 19 11.74 44.77 1.59
C SER A 19 10.48 44.26 0.88
N CYS A 20 10.63 43.47 -0.20
CA CYS A 20 9.50 43.03 -1.03
C CYS A 20 9.24 41.51 -0.99
N LEU A 21 10.15 40.69 -0.48
CA LEU A 21 9.98 39.24 -0.38
C LEU A 21 9.92 38.79 1.07
N LEU A 22 8.89 38.02 1.40
CA LEU A 22 8.77 37.34 2.70
C LEU A 22 9.82 36.23 2.79
N HIS A 23 10.80 36.38 3.68
CA HIS A 23 11.84 35.38 3.90
C HIS A 23 11.29 34.13 4.59
N TYR A 24 11.18 33.02 3.86
CA TYR A 24 11.11 31.68 4.43
C TYR A 24 12.39 30.92 4.10
N GLY A 25 13.35 30.87 5.03
CA GLY A 25 14.61 30.12 4.90
C GLY A 25 15.84 30.82 5.47
N THR A 26 16.98 30.13 5.46
CA THR A 26 18.28 30.65 5.92
C THR A 26 18.78 31.81 5.03
N SER A 27 19.60 32.69 5.62
CA SER A 27 20.17 33.87 4.94
C SER A 27 20.84 33.52 3.61
N TYR A 28 20.60 34.36 2.59
CA TYR A 28 21.19 34.21 1.27
C TYR A 28 22.72 34.11 1.32
N HIS A 29 23.28 33.14 0.61
CA HIS A 29 24.72 33.05 0.36
C HIS A 29 25.14 34.21 -0.55
N PRO A 30 26.24 34.95 -0.26
CA PRO A 30 26.55 36.24 -0.90
C PRO A 30 26.98 36.15 -2.38
N ASP A 31 26.96 34.97 -2.98
CA ASP A 31 27.50 34.74 -4.32
C ASP A 31 26.36 34.54 -5.33
N ILE A 32 26.10 35.59 -6.11
CA ILE A 32 24.90 35.74 -6.93
C ILE A 32 25.05 34.99 -8.26
N ILE A 33 24.04 34.28 -8.72
CA ILE A 33 24.05 33.64 -10.05
C ILE A 33 23.90 34.75 -11.11
N THR A 34 24.94 34.96 -11.91
CA THR A 34 25.00 36.07 -12.89
C THR A 34 24.67 35.62 -14.30
N ASN A 35 24.83 34.33 -14.59
CA ASN A 35 24.54 33.78 -15.90
C ASN A 35 24.02 32.35 -15.75
N ALA A 36 22.90 32.06 -16.41
CA ALA A 36 22.37 30.72 -16.57
C ALA A 36 22.24 30.46 -18.07
N GLU A 37 22.98 29.46 -18.56
CA GLU A 37 23.04 29.19 -20.00
C GLU A 37 23.02 27.68 -20.28
N GLY A 38 21.88 27.20 -20.75
CA GLY A 38 21.63 25.77 -20.90
C GLY A 38 21.48 25.12 -19.54
N GLN A 39 22.29 24.09 -19.26
CA GLN A 39 22.22 23.28 -18.04
C GLN A 39 23.22 23.74 -16.97
N THR A 40 23.99 24.79 -17.24
CA THR A 40 25.06 25.30 -16.36
C THR A 40 24.65 26.61 -15.69
N ILE A 41 24.91 26.72 -14.39
CA ILE A 41 24.77 27.96 -13.62
C ILE A 41 26.15 28.55 -13.30
N THR A 42 26.31 29.87 -13.45
CA THR A 42 27.55 30.61 -13.19
C THR A 42 27.35 31.66 -12.10
N THR A 43 28.13 31.59 -11.01
CA THR A 43 28.10 32.57 -9.90
C THR A 43 28.86 33.86 -10.23
N ALA A 44 28.68 34.91 -9.44
CA ALA A 44 29.33 36.22 -9.58
C ALA A 44 30.84 36.13 -9.34
N SER A 45 31.27 35.18 -8.51
CA SER A 45 32.68 34.80 -8.34
C SER A 45 33.27 33.98 -9.48
N GLY A 46 32.44 33.48 -10.41
CA GLY A 46 32.86 32.78 -11.63
C GLY A 46 32.81 31.25 -11.58
N HIS A 47 32.23 30.63 -10.54
CA HIS A 47 32.08 29.17 -10.46
C HIS A 47 30.96 28.63 -11.36
N ARG A 48 31.20 27.50 -12.04
CA ARG A 48 30.23 26.82 -12.93
C ARG A 48 29.86 25.41 -12.43
N MET A 49 28.57 25.05 -12.40
CA MET A 49 28.05 23.78 -11.84
C MET A 49 27.02 23.08 -12.77
N LEU A 50 26.98 21.72 -12.79
CA LEU A 50 26.14 20.83 -13.65
C LEU A 50 25.82 19.45 -12.97
N ASP A 51 24.65 18.82 -13.22
CA ASP A 51 24.21 17.51 -12.63
C ASP A 51 23.41 16.56 -13.61
N TRP A 52 23.81 15.29 -13.83
CA TRP A 52 23.30 14.38 -14.90
C TRP A 52 23.28 12.85 -14.57
N THR A 53 22.97 11.93 -15.51
CA THR A 53 23.08 10.44 -15.38
C THR A 53 24.09 9.81 -16.37
N SER A 54 24.82 8.75 -15.98
CA SER A 54 26.07 8.33 -16.64
C SER A 54 25.92 7.42 -17.86
N GLY A 55 24.94 6.52 -17.88
CA GLY A 55 24.84 5.47 -18.92
C GLY A 55 24.27 5.91 -20.27
N GLN A 56 23.33 6.86 -20.30
CA GLN A 56 22.75 7.38 -21.54
C GLN A 56 23.68 8.41 -22.21
N MET A 57 24.28 9.29 -21.40
CA MET A 57 25.22 10.31 -21.86
C MET A 57 26.46 9.69 -22.52
N THR A 58 26.99 8.60 -21.98
CA THR A 58 28.17 7.92 -22.55
C THR A 58 27.87 7.27 -23.89
N LYS A 59 26.69 6.65 -24.06
CA LYS A 59 26.23 6.14 -25.37
C LYS A 59 26.05 7.27 -26.38
N PHE A 60 25.44 8.37 -25.96
CA PHE A 60 25.22 9.54 -26.79
C PHE A 60 26.53 10.18 -27.25
N TYR A 61 27.47 10.38 -26.33
CA TYR A 61 28.79 10.96 -26.62
C TYR A 61 29.61 10.10 -27.58
N THR A 62 29.60 8.79 -27.39
CA THR A 62 30.43 7.88 -28.20
C THR A 62 29.76 7.45 -29.50
N GLY A 63 28.44 7.62 -29.64
CA GLY A 63 27.65 7.03 -30.73
C GLY A 63 27.56 5.49 -30.67
N LYS A 64 27.98 4.88 -29.55
CA LYS A 64 28.07 3.43 -29.32
C LYS A 64 27.05 3.00 -28.25
N PHE A 65 26.82 1.70 -28.05
CA PHE A 65 25.73 1.26 -27.16
C PHE A 65 26.06 0.15 -26.16
N GLU A 66 27.22 -0.51 -26.25
CA GLU A 66 27.60 -1.61 -25.37
C GLU A 66 28.26 -1.07 -24.09
N ILE A 67 27.77 -1.51 -22.94
CA ILE A 67 28.28 -1.17 -21.60
C ILE A 67 28.89 -2.41 -20.98
N VAL A 68 30.11 -2.30 -20.45
CA VAL A 68 30.80 -3.37 -19.75
C VAL A 68 30.71 -3.13 -18.23
N GLY A 69 30.19 -4.09 -17.48
CA GLY A 69 30.16 -4.07 -16.01
C GLY A 69 30.92 -5.25 -15.40
N LEU A 70 31.31 -5.16 -14.12
CA LEU A 70 31.93 -6.30 -13.43
C LEU A 70 30.87 -7.34 -13.04
N ALA A 71 31.20 -8.63 -13.13
CA ALA A 71 30.28 -9.76 -12.89
C ALA A 71 29.66 -9.81 -11.47
N SER A 72 30.07 -8.93 -10.55
CA SER A 72 29.57 -8.86 -9.17
C SER A 72 29.20 -7.43 -8.74
N SER A 73 29.15 -6.49 -9.67
CA SER A 73 28.87 -5.09 -9.38
C SER A 73 27.38 -4.82 -9.13
N TRP A 74 27.10 -3.70 -8.46
CA TRP A 74 25.77 -3.14 -8.23
C TRP A 74 25.74 -1.66 -8.61
N HIS A 75 24.88 -1.31 -9.56
CA HIS A 75 24.76 0.05 -10.10
C HIS A 75 23.35 0.64 -9.95
N GLY A 76 22.38 -0.13 -9.45
CA GLY A 76 21.02 0.35 -9.18
C GLY A 76 19.92 -0.53 -9.79
N VAL A 77 18.67 -0.08 -9.65
CA VAL A 77 17.48 -0.89 -9.97
C VAL A 77 16.68 -0.39 -11.19
N THR A 78 17.16 0.66 -11.88
CA THR A 78 16.57 1.09 -13.15
C THR A 78 16.95 0.14 -14.28
N SER A 79 16.17 0.06 -15.36
CA SER A 79 16.40 -0.92 -16.44
C SER A 79 17.82 -0.85 -17.04
N GLY A 80 18.43 0.34 -17.13
CA GLY A 80 19.82 0.49 -17.57
C GLY A 80 20.84 0.05 -16.53
N ALA A 81 20.63 0.42 -15.27
CA ALA A 81 21.51 0.03 -14.17
C ALA A 81 21.47 -1.48 -13.88
N ILE A 82 20.28 -2.08 -13.87
CA ILE A 82 20.09 -3.54 -13.72
C ILE A 82 20.79 -4.31 -14.84
N ALA A 83 20.74 -3.78 -16.07
CA ALA A 83 21.34 -4.45 -17.21
C ALA A 83 22.88 -4.44 -17.16
N ALA A 84 23.48 -3.38 -16.63
CA ALA A 84 24.93 -3.22 -16.47
C ALA A 84 25.48 -3.79 -15.14
N GLN A 85 24.62 -4.11 -14.17
CA GLN A 85 25.01 -4.78 -12.92
C GLN A 85 24.80 -6.29 -13.01
N TYR A 86 25.58 -7.05 -12.25
CA TYR A 86 25.55 -8.52 -12.29
C TYR A 86 25.42 -9.18 -10.91
N HIS A 87 25.20 -8.38 -9.86
CA HIS A 87 25.00 -8.89 -8.50
C HIS A 87 23.67 -9.62 -8.28
N ALA A 88 22.53 -8.96 -8.58
CA ALA A 88 21.18 -9.45 -8.30
C ALA A 88 20.10 -8.71 -9.13
N GLY A 89 18.84 -9.15 -9.03
CA GLY A 89 17.69 -8.46 -9.63
C GLY A 89 17.45 -8.71 -11.12
N ARG A 90 18.18 -9.65 -11.73
CA ARG A 90 18.10 -9.97 -13.16
C ARG A 90 17.11 -11.10 -13.50
N ALA A 91 16.80 -11.98 -12.54
CA ALA A 91 15.90 -13.12 -12.73
C ALA A 91 14.44 -12.70 -12.51
N GLY A 92 13.52 -13.16 -13.37
CA GLY A 92 12.08 -12.87 -13.27
C GLY A 92 11.61 -11.56 -13.91
N TYR A 93 12.52 -10.72 -14.40
CA TYR A 93 12.23 -9.38 -14.96
C TYR A 93 12.69 -9.19 -16.42
N GLY A 94 13.14 -10.26 -17.09
CA GLY A 94 13.80 -10.18 -18.40
C GLY A 94 12.86 -10.07 -19.61
N PRO A 95 13.42 -9.77 -20.81
CA PRO A 95 14.85 -9.60 -21.08
C PRO A 95 15.41 -8.25 -20.61
N ASN A 96 16.67 -8.26 -20.14
CA ASN A 96 17.39 -7.02 -19.80
C ASN A 96 17.75 -6.21 -21.06
N MET A 97 18.10 -4.93 -20.89
CA MET A 97 18.53 -4.09 -22.00
C MET A 97 19.68 -4.74 -22.80
N PRO A 98 19.59 -4.81 -24.14
CA PRO A 98 20.67 -5.28 -24.99
C PRO A 98 21.94 -4.41 -24.87
N GLY A 99 23.08 -4.99 -25.25
CA GLY A 99 24.37 -4.28 -25.21
C GLY A 99 24.96 -4.15 -23.81
N ASN A 100 24.87 -5.19 -22.98
CA ASN A 100 25.54 -5.24 -21.69
C ASN A 100 26.41 -6.50 -21.58
N LEU A 101 27.70 -6.31 -21.30
CA LEU A 101 28.70 -7.36 -21.24
C LEU A 101 29.34 -7.42 -19.85
N ALA A 102 29.73 -8.62 -19.41
CA ALA A 102 30.30 -8.84 -18.08
C ALA A 102 31.81 -9.09 -18.16
N LEU A 103 32.57 -8.32 -17.39
CA LEU A 103 34.00 -8.56 -17.14
C LEU A 103 34.16 -9.34 -15.82
N PRO A 104 35.13 -10.29 -15.71
CA PRO A 104 35.42 -10.96 -14.45
C PRO A 104 35.71 -9.97 -13.31
N THR A 105 35.14 -10.24 -12.14
CA THR A 105 35.37 -9.42 -10.94
C THR A 105 36.71 -9.79 -10.30
N PRO A 106 37.59 -8.84 -9.98
CA PRO A 106 38.88 -9.14 -9.39
C PRO A 106 38.79 -9.57 -7.92
N ASN A 107 38.46 -10.82 -7.68
CA ASN A 107 38.31 -11.39 -6.34
C ASN A 107 39.58 -12.17 -5.94
N ALA A 108 40.48 -11.50 -5.22
CA ALA A 108 41.73 -12.11 -4.76
C ALA A 108 41.53 -13.41 -3.97
N TYR A 109 40.47 -13.50 -3.17
CA TYR A 109 40.18 -14.68 -2.36
C TYR A 109 39.77 -15.90 -3.21
N ARG A 110 39.06 -15.71 -4.33
CA ARG A 110 38.47 -16.81 -5.13
C ARG A 110 39.03 -16.99 -6.54
N SER A 111 39.74 -16.02 -7.07
CA SER A 111 40.24 -16.08 -8.45
C SER A 111 41.16 -17.28 -8.67
N ILE A 112 41.05 -17.90 -9.84
CA ILE A 112 41.92 -19.02 -10.26
C ILE A 112 43.21 -18.52 -10.92
N PHE A 113 43.26 -17.24 -11.30
CA PHE A 113 44.43 -16.64 -11.91
C PHE A 113 45.48 -16.39 -10.84
N ARG A 114 46.63 -17.07 -10.97
CA ARG A 114 47.70 -17.07 -9.99
C ARG A 114 49.05 -16.97 -10.69
N HIS A 115 49.94 -16.18 -10.11
CA HIS A 115 51.35 -16.23 -10.45
C HIS A 115 51.96 -17.55 -9.97
N ALA A 116 53.15 -17.89 -10.44
CA ALA A 116 53.84 -19.13 -10.07
C ALA A 116 54.12 -19.23 -8.55
N ASP A 117 54.18 -18.10 -7.85
CA ASP A 117 54.34 -18.02 -6.39
C ASP A 117 53.01 -18.14 -5.61
N GLY A 118 51.88 -18.33 -6.32
CA GLY A 118 50.55 -18.45 -5.73
C GLY A 118 49.88 -17.12 -5.38
N SER A 119 50.52 -15.97 -5.66
CA SER A 119 49.90 -14.66 -5.51
C SER A 119 48.86 -14.39 -6.62
N TYR A 120 47.93 -13.47 -6.36
CA TYR A 120 46.82 -13.19 -7.26
C TYR A 120 47.27 -12.45 -8.54
N ASP A 121 47.14 -13.11 -9.70
CA ASP A 121 47.45 -12.54 -11.01
C ASP A 121 46.22 -11.84 -11.62
N TRP A 122 45.91 -10.66 -11.10
CA TRP A 122 44.79 -9.85 -11.57
C TRP A 122 45.00 -9.31 -12.99
N GLN A 123 46.25 -9.14 -13.44
CA GLN A 123 46.56 -8.61 -14.77
C GLN A 123 46.18 -9.61 -15.86
N THR A 124 46.56 -10.87 -15.69
CA THR A 124 46.16 -11.94 -16.61
C THR A 124 44.66 -12.14 -16.61
N GLU A 125 43.99 -12.09 -15.45
CA GLU A 125 42.52 -12.15 -15.36
C GLU A 125 41.85 -11.00 -16.12
N LEU A 126 42.35 -9.77 -15.96
CA LEU A 126 41.83 -8.58 -16.63
C LEU A 126 41.99 -8.67 -18.15
N ASN A 127 43.19 -9.04 -18.62
CA ASN A 127 43.48 -9.22 -20.04
C ASN A 127 42.58 -10.30 -20.67
N TYR A 128 42.47 -11.45 -20.00
CA TYR A 128 41.59 -12.54 -20.43
C TYR A 128 40.13 -12.09 -20.52
N GLY A 129 39.66 -11.33 -19.52
CA GLY A 129 38.34 -10.73 -19.51
C GLY A 129 38.09 -9.84 -20.73
N PHE A 130 39.02 -8.92 -21.03
CA PHE A 130 38.90 -8.04 -22.18
C PHE A 130 38.98 -8.79 -23.53
N GLU A 131 39.79 -9.83 -23.65
CA GLU A 131 39.78 -10.69 -24.85
C GLU A 131 38.42 -11.38 -25.06
N LEU A 132 37.73 -11.77 -23.99
CA LEU A 132 36.36 -12.29 -24.09
C LEU A 132 35.36 -11.20 -24.47
N ILE A 133 35.52 -9.99 -23.97
CA ILE A 133 34.69 -8.83 -24.36
C ILE A 133 34.85 -8.54 -25.85
N ASP A 134 36.08 -8.54 -26.37
CA ASP A 134 36.37 -8.27 -27.79
C ASP A 134 35.72 -9.31 -28.71
N LYS A 135 35.63 -10.57 -28.27
CA LYS A 135 34.95 -11.65 -29.01
C LYS A 135 33.43 -11.57 -28.94
N GLN A 136 32.87 -11.00 -27.88
CA GLN A 136 31.43 -10.86 -27.67
C GLN A 136 30.86 -9.58 -28.30
N SER A 137 31.66 -8.52 -28.34
CA SER A 137 31.26 -7.21 -28.84
C SER A 137 30.93 -7.25 -30.33
N CYS A 138 29.91 -6.47 -30.71
CA CYS A 138 29.62 -6.18 -32.12
C CYS A 138 30.40 -4.95 -32.65
N GLY A 139 31.42 -4.49 -31.94
CA GLY A 139 32.22 -3.30 -32.27
C GLY A 139 31.66 -1.99 -31.74
N SER A 140 30.72 -2.03 -30.78
CA SER A 140 30.00 -0.86 -30.27
C SER A 140 30.22 -0.60 -28.78
N LEU A 141 31.44 -0.81 -28.29
CA LEU A 141 31.83 -0.60 -26.89
C LEU A 141 31.83 0.89 -26.51
N ALA A 142 30.83 1.33 -25.76
CA ALA A 142 30.62 2.72 -25.34
C ALA A 142 31.37 3.06 -24.05
N ALA A 143 31.20 2.24 -23.00
CA ALA A 143 31.80 2.52 -21.70
C ALA A 143 31.98 1.26 -20.85
N LEU A 144 32.87 1.35 -19.86
CA LEU A 144 33.01 0.41 -18.76
C LEU A 144 32.60 1.11 -17.47
N ILE A 145 31.76 0.46 -16.66
CA ILE A 145 31.34 0.93 -15.33
C ILE A 145 31.84 -0.02 -14.24
N LEU A 146 32.42 0.53 -13.17
CA LEU A 146 32.87 -0.25 -12.01
C LEU A 146 32.80 0.55 -10.71
N GLU A 147 32.76 -0.15 -9.57
CA GLU A 147 32.92 0.42 -8.22
C GLU A 147 34.40 0.28 -7.78
N PRO A 148 35.03 1.28 -7.14
CA PRO A 148 36.39 1.14 -6.59
C PRO A 148 36.49 0.10 -5.45
N ILE A 149 35.38 -0.10 -4.73
CA ILE A 149 35.17 -1.19 -3.80
C ILE A 149 33.78 -1.75 -4.10
N LEU A 150 33.71 -2.98 -4.63
CA LEU A 150 32.43 -3.60 -4.96
C LEU A 150 31.73 -4.00 -3.68
N SER A 151 30.84 -3.14 -3.20
CA SER A 151 30.22 -3.30 -1.88
C SER A 151 29.26 -4.48 -1.88
N SER A 152 28.33 -4.51 -2.84
CA SER A 152 27.38 -5.62 -2.99
C SER A 152 28.07 -6.90 -3.46
N GLY A 153 29.21 -6.80 -4.15
CA GLY A 153 30.10 -7.94 -4.44
C GLY A 153 30.77 -8.55 -3.20
N GLY A 154 30.49 -8.02 -2.00
CA GLY A 154 31.03 -8.48 -0.73
C GLY A 154 32.25 -7.69 -0.28
N MET A 155 32.30 -6.38 -0.53
CA MET A 155 33.39 -5.46 -0.16
C MET A 155 34.75 -5.80 -0.81
N LEU A 156 34.73 -6.09 -2.11
CA LEU A 156 35.95 -6.41 -2.87
C LEU A 156 36.69 -5.13 -3.26
N VAL A 157 37.87 -4.92 -2.68
CA VAL A 157 38.75 -3.79 -3.02
C VAL A 157 39.53 -4.12 -4.29
N LEU A 158 39.57 -3.21 -5.26
CA LEU A 158 40.36 -3.40 -6.48
C LEU A 158 41.87 -3.52 -6.15
N PRO A 159 42.62 -4.37 -6.87
CA PRO A 159 44.07 -4.44 -6.72
C PRO A 159 44.77 -3.12 -7.08
N PRO A 160 45.92 -2.78 -6.45
CA PRO A 160 46.71 -1.62 -6.84
C PRO A 160 47.13 -1.67 -8.31
N GLY A 161 46.90 -0.59 -9.05
CA GLY A 161 47.22 -0.48 -10.49
C GLY A 161 46.12 -1.00 -11.42
N TYR A 162 45.04 -1.58 -10.87
CA TYR A 162 43.94 -2.14 -11.66
C TYR A 162 43.17 -1.06 -12.42
N LEU A 163 42.89 0.09 -11.77
CA LEU A 163 42.14 1.19 -12.40
C LEU A 163 42.92 1.78 -13.58
N LYS A 164 44.23 1.93 -13.44
CA LYS A 164 45.12 2.39 -14.51
C LYS A 164 45.16 1.43 -15.69
N ALA A 165 45.19 0.13 -15.43
CA ALA A 165 45.12 -0.89 -16.47
C ALA A 165 43.76 -0.87 -17.19
N VAL A 166 42.66 -0.77 -16.45
CA VAL A 166 41.31 -0.62 -17.01
C VAL A 166 41.21 0.63 -17.88
N LYS A 167 41.68 1.79 -17.41
CA LYS A 167 41.66 3.04 -18.18
C LYS A 167 42.40 2.88 -19.51
N ARG A 168 43.58 2.25 -19.51
CA ARG A 168 44.32 1.94 -20.74
C ARG A 168 43.52 1.03 -21.68
N HIS A 169 42.86 0.01 -21.17
CA HIS A 169 42.03 -0.87 -22.00
C HIS A 169 40.80 -0.16 -22.58
N CYS A 170 40.20 0.76 -21.82
CA CYS A 170 39.11 1.60 -22.31
C CYS A 170 39.60 2.51 -23.44
N GLU A 171 40.73 3.19 -23.27
CA GLU A 171 41.33 4.06 -24.28
C GLU A 171 41.66 3.32 -25.58
N GLN A 172 42.26 2.12 -25.48
CA GLN A 172 42.55 1.25 -26.64
C GLN A 172 41.31 0.90 -27.46
N ARG A 173 40.12 0.87 -26.83
CA ARG A 173 38.84 0.49 -27.45
C ARG A 173 37.94 1.69 -27.75
N GLY A 174 38.39 2.91 -27.43
CA GLY A 174 37.59 4.12 -27.49
C GLY A 174 36.33 4.03 -26.63
N MET A 175 36.46 3.44 -25.43
CA MET A 175 35.43 3.38 -24.40
C MET A 175 35.68 4.47 -23.36
N LEU A 176 34.61 4.94 -22.73
CA LEU A 176 34.68 5.78 -21.54
C LEU A 176 34.80 4.93 -20.27
N LEU A 177 35.51 5.42 -19.26
CA LEU A 177 35.57 4.86 -17.92
C LEU A 177 34.60 5.59 -17.00
N ILE A 178 33.61 4.85 -16.49
CA ILE A 178 32.65 5.29 -15.48
C ILE A 178 33.06 4.70 -14.13
N ILE A 179 33.31 5.55 -13.14
CA ILE A 179 33.56 5.13 -11.77
C ILE A 179 32.31 5.40 -10.94
N ASP A 180 31.75 4.34 -10.36
CA ASP A 180 30.61 4.39 -9.47
C ASP A 180 31.05 4.52 -8.01
N GLU A 181 30.97 5.75 -7.51
CA GLU A 181 31.33 6.13 -6.14
C GLU A 181 30.10 6.44 -5.30
N ALA A 182 28.92 5.98 -5.73
CA ALA A 182 27.68 6.21 -5.01
C ALA A 182 27.72 5.72 -3.56
N GLN A 183 28.52 4.69 -3.26
CA GLN A 183 28.72 4.20 -1.89
C GLN A 183 30.10 4.51 -1.32
N THR A 184 31.15 4.49 -2.15
CA THR A 184 32.55 4.53 -1.71
C THR A 184 33.11 5.94 -1.55
N GLY A 185 32.45 6.93 -2.17
CA GLY A 185 32.91 8.31 -2.20
C GLY A 185 32.58 9.09 -0.93
N ILE A 186 33.07 10.33 -0.90
CA ILE A 186 32.84 11.33 0.15
C ILE A 186 33.31 10.80 1.52
N GLY A 187 34.57 10.37 1.59
CA GLY A 187 35.24 9.98 2.84
C GLY A 187 34.95 8.56 3.33
N ARG A 188 33.99 7.86 2.74
CA ARG A 188 33.58 6.52 3.19
C ARG A 188 34.74 5.52 3.23
N ALA A 189 35.50 5.41 2.15
CA ALA A 189 36.62 4.49 2.03
C ALA A 189 37.94 5.00 2.66
N GLY A 190 37.89 6.11 3.41
CA GLY A 190 39.07 6.75 3.99
C GLY A 190 39.75 7.76 3.08
N ASP A 191 39.20 8.03 1.89
CA ASP A 191 39.64 9.03 0.93
C ASP A 191 38.43 9.85 0.45
N MET A 192 38.66 11.07 -0.08
CA MET A 192 37.54 11.87 -0.59
C MET A 192 36.82 11.14 -1.72
N PHE A 193 37.59 10.54 -2.64
CA PHE A 193 37.09 9.58 -3.61
C PHE A 193 37.94 8.32 -3.54
N ALA A 194 37.31 7.16 -3.48
CA ALA A 194 37.97 5.89 -3.30
C ALA A 194 38.91 5.49 -4.45
N PHE A 195 38.66 5.96 -5.68
CA PHE A 195 39.51 5.69 -6.86
C PHE A 195 40.91 6.31 -6.77
N GLN A 196 41.12 7.29 -5.88
CA GLN A 196 42.39 8.03 -5.75
C GLN A 196 43.42 7.36 -4.83
N HIS A 197 43.08 6.19 -4.27
CA HIS A 197 43.79 5.67 -3.10
C HIS A 197 45.19 5.11 -3.37
N PHE A 198 45.35 4.33 -4.43
CA PHE A 198 46.60 3.62 -4.71
C PHE A 198 47.56 4.51 -5.49
N ALA A 199 48.82 4.54 -5.08
CA ALA A 199 49.87 5.30 -5.77
C ALA A 199 50.09 4.75 -7.20
N GLU A 200 49.91 3.44 -7.40
CA GLU A 200 50.00 2.77 -8.70
C GLU A 200 48.94 3.26 -9.69
N ASP A 201 47.80 3.75 -9.18
CA ASP A 201 46.68 4.32 -9.92
C ASP A 201 46.72 5.87 -9.96
N GLU A 202 47.80 6.48 -9.48
CA GLU A 202 47.96 7.93 -9.51
C GLU A 202 47.85 8.47 -10.95
N GLY A 203 47.12 9.57 -11.09
CA GLY A 203 46.84 10.22 -12.38
C GLY A 203 45.66 9.61 -13.15
N VAL A 204 45.01 8.55 -12.66
CA VAL A 204 43.78 8.05 -13.26
C VAL A 204 42.64 9.03 -12.99
N VAL A 205 42.08 9.59 -14.07
CA VAL A 205 40.89 10.44 -14.04
C VAL A 205 39.77 9.70 -14.77
N PRO A 206 38.62 9.43 -14.12
CA PRO A 206 37.48 8.83 -14.80
C PRO A 206 36.88 9.81 -15.80
N ASP A 207 36.32 9.29 -16.90
CA ASP A 207 35.60 10.13 -17.86
C ASP A 207 34.25 10.57 -17.28
N VAL A 208 33.63 9.69 -16.47
CA VAL A 208 32.40 9.94 -15.75
C VAL A 208 32.48 9.38 -14.32
N LEU A 209 32.01 10.14 -13.35
CA LEU A 209 31.96 9.77 -11.94
C LEU A 209 30.51 9.83 -11.46
N THR A 210 30.01 8.79 -10.79
CA THR A 210 28.66 8.80 -10.20
C THR A 210 28.71 8.87 -8.68
N LEU A 211 27.93 9.76 -8.09
CA LEU A 211 27.81 10.01 -6.65
C LEU A 211 26.33 9.88 -6.24
N SER A 212 26.07 9.42 -5.03
CA SER A 212 24.74 9.37 -4.40
C SER A 212 24.94 8.99 -2.93
N LYS A 213 23.98 8.32 -2.28
CA LYS A 213 23.98 7.82 -0.89
C LYS A 213 24.63 8.79 0.11
N THR A 214 25.96 8.73 0.26
CA THR A 214 26.72 9.64 1.13
C THR A 214 26.54 11.10 0.76
N LEU A 215 26.35 11.43 -0.52
CA LEU A 215 26.13 12.80 -1.00
C LEU A 215 24.83 13.40 -0.44
N GLY A 216 23.72 12.64 -0.46
CA GLY A 216 22.43 13.09 0.06
C GLY A 216 22.22 12.81 1.56
N ASN A 217 23.10 12.01 2.17
CA ASN A 217 23.03 11.58 3.58
C ASN A 217 21.62 11.16 4.05
N GLY A 218 20.89 10.41 3.22
CA GLY A 218 19.51 9.97 3.48
C GLY A 218 18.44 10.66 2.63
N LEU A 219 18.74 11.82 2.04
CA LEU A 219 17.88 12.42 1.02
C LEU A 219 18.20 11.92 -0.40
N PRO A 220 17.20 11.90 -1.31
CA PRO A 220 17.39 11.50 -2.70
C PRO A 220 18.22 12.53 -3.50
N LEU A 221 19.54 12.47 -3.32
CA LEU A 221 20.51 13.22 -4.11
C LEU A 221 21.48 12.25 -4.78
N SER A 222 21.72 12.48 -6.06
CA SER A 222 22.75 11.81 -6.85
C SER A 222 23.40 12.84 -7.76
N ALA A 223 24.66 12.63 -8.11
CA ALA A 223 25.33 13.43 -9.12
C ALA A 223 26.06 12.58 -10.14
N VAL A 224 26.11 13.05 -11.38
CA VAL A 224 27.07 12.56 -12.37
C VAL A 224 27.97 13.68 -12.82
N VAL A 225 29.26 13.48 -12.57
CA VAL A 225 30.33 14.42 -12.87
C VAL A 225 31.08 13.91 -14.10
N THR A 226 31.39 14.78 -15.03
CA THR A 226 32.06 14.44 -16.29
C THR A 226 33.04 15.54 -16.69
N SER A 227 33.88 15.28 -17.70
CA SER A 227 34.74 16.31 -18.28
C SER A 227 33.93 17.37 -19.05
N ASN A 228 34.46 18.59 -19.13
CA ASN A 228 33.86 19.65 -19.95
C ASN A 228 33.65 19.21 -21.40
N SER A 229 34.57 18.46 -21.99
CA SER A 229 34.44 17.99 -23.38
C SER A 229 33.19 17.12 -23.62
N ILE A 230 32.84 16.26 -22.66
CA ILE A 230 31.65 15.41 -22.73
C ILE A 230 30.39 16.25 -22.49
N ALA A 231 30.44 17.17 -21.53
CA ALA A 231 29.32 18.07 -21.24
C ALA A 231 29.01 19.03 -22.39
N ASP A 232 30.03 19.64 -22.99
CA ASP A 232 29.92 20.54 -24.13
C ASP A 232 29.36 19.80 -25.35
N PHE A 233 29.87 18.59 -25.65
CA PHE A 233 29.30 17.75 -26.70
C PHE A 233 27.82 17.42 -26.46
N ALA A 234 27.46 17.03 -25.23
CA ALA A 234 26.09 16.71 -24.87
C ALA A 234 25.16 17.93 -25.08
N LYS A 235 25.60 19.11 -24.67
CA LYS A 235 24.90 20.39 -24.89
C LYS A 235 24.76 20.70 -26.37
N ASP A 236 25.87 20.71 -27.11
CA ASP A 236 25.93 21.11 -28.52
C ASP A 236 25.11 20.18 -29.43
N ASN A 237 24.92 18.93 -29.03
CA ASN A 237 24.16 17.94 -29.78
C ASN A 237 22.74 17.71 -29.23
N ASN A 238 22.26 18.56 -28.31
CA ASN A 238 20.90 18.50 -27.73
C ASN A 238 20.59 17.17 -27.00
N PHE A 239 21.53 16.67 -26.20
CA PHE A 239 21.27 15.56 -25.30
C PHE A 239 20.12 15.91 -24.33
N LEU A 240 19.05 15.11 -24.36
CA LEU A 240 17.89 15.30 -23.50
C LEU A 240 17.85 14.24 -22.41
N PHE A 241 18.01 14.69 -21.18
CA PHE A 241 17.66 13.94 -19.99
C PHE A 241 16.93 14.91 -19.04
N TYR A 242 15.73 14.54 -18.64
CA TYR A 242 14.82 15.42 -17.91
C TYR A 242 14.14 14.63 -16.80
N THR A 243 14.22 15.13 -15.58
CA THR A 243 13.41 14.72 -14.45
C THR A 243 12.88 15.99 -13.77
N THR A 244 11.68 15.92 -13.19
CA THR A 244 11.04 17.08 -12.54
C THR A 244 11.91 17.68 -11.42
N HIS A 245 12.75 16.87 -10.77
CA HIS A 245 13.59 17.24 -9.63
C HIS A 245 15.10 17.32 -9.96
N VAL A 246 15.47 17.45 -11.24
CA VAL A 246 16.88 17.40 -11.66
C VAL A 246 17.76 18.49 -11.02
N ASN A 247 17.17 19.65 -10.68
CA ASN A 247 17.86 20.78 -10.05
C ASN A 247 17.15 21.21 -8.76
N ASP A 248 16.65 20.25 -7.98
CA ASP A 248 15.94 20.55 -6.73
C ASP A 248 16.89 21.23 -5.71
N PRO A 249 16.61 22.48 -5.30
CA PRO A 249 17.51 23.23 -4.43
C PRO A 249 17.60 22.63 -3.02
N LEU A 250 16.59 21.88 -2.56
CA LEU A 250 16.58 21.32 -1.21
C LEU A 250 17.59 20.16 -1.07
N PRO A 251 17.54 19.08 -1.88
CA PRO A 251 18.58 18.06 -1.88
C PRO A 251 19.96 18.66 -2.16
N ALA A 252 20.09 19.60 -3.10
CA ALA A 252 21.36 20.24 -3.41
C ALA A 252 21.97 20.98 -2.21
N SER A 253 21.17 21.75 -1.46
CA SER A 253 21.61 22.43 -0.23
C SER A 253 22.06 21.44 0.85
N VAL A 254 21.36 20.31 0.99
CA VAL A 254 21.79 19.25 1.91
C VAL A 254 23.09 18.61 1.44
N GLY A 255 23.25 18.36 0.14
CA GLY A 255 24.49 17.85 -0.44
C GLY A 255 25.67 18.77 -0.17
N ASP A 256 25.49 20.08 -0.40
CA ASP A 256 26.51 21.09 -0.11
C ASP A 256 26.88 21.09 1.38
N LYS A 257 25.88 21.04 2.27
CA LYS A 257 26.11 20.99 3.71
C LYS A 257 26.83 19.71 4.15
N VAL A 258 26.52 18.57 3.53
CA VAL A 258 27.21 17.30 3.79
C VAL A 258 28.68 17.41 3.40
N LEU A 259 28.99 17.95 2.22
CA LEU A 259 30.37 18.17 1.77
C LEU A 259 31.11 19.13 2.71
N GLU A 260 30.47 20.23 3.12
CA GLU A 260 31.01 21.16 4.10
C GLU A 260 31.37 20.46 5.41
N ILE A 261 30.46 19.64 5.97
CA ILE A 261 30.68 18.91 7.22
C ILE A 261 31.83 17.90 7.07
N VAL A 262 31.88 17.16 5.97
CA VAL A 262 32.93 16.18 5.70
C VAL A 262 34.32 16.83 5.69
N MET A 263 34.42 18.02 5.08
CA MET A 263 35.66 18.81 5.06
C MET A 263 35.97 19.46 6.41
N ARG A 264 34.99 20.15 7.01
CA ARG A 264 35.12 20.88 8.28
C ARG A 264 35.55 19.96 9.42
N ASP A 265 34.88 18.81 9.54
CA ASP A 265 35.07 17.87 10.63
C ASP A 265 36.13 16.80 10.32
N LYS A 266 36.82 16.92 9.17
CA LYS A 266 37.91 16.02 8.74
C LYS A 266 37.50 14.55 8.78
N LEU A 267 36.30 14.28 8.26
CA LEU A 267 35.69 12.95 8.32
C LEU A 267 36.42 11.93 7.43
N VAL A 268 37.13 12.39 6.40
CA VAL A 268 38.00 11.56 5.56
C VAL A 268 39.15 10.98 6.39
N GLU A 269 39.88 11.84 7.10
CA GLU A 269 41.00 11.47 7.96
C GLU A 269 40.53 10.62 9.13
N ARG A 270 39.37 10.95 9.70
CA ARG A 270 38.71 10.15 10.74
C ARG A 270 38.41 8.75 10.24
N SER A 271 37.78 8.62 9.07
CA SER A 271 37.46 7.34 8.43
C SER A 271 38.72 6.50 8.17
N ARG A 272 39.80 7.15 7.71
CA ARG A 272 41.11 6.48 7.51
C ARG A 272 41.68 5.93 8.81
N ARG A 273 41.74 6.77 9.86
CA ARG A 273 42.27 6.40 11.18
C ARG A 273 41.45 5.29 11.86
N LEU A 274 40.13 5.48 11.93
CA LEU A 274 39.23 4.49 12.54
C LEU A 274 39.13 3.22 11.71
N GLY A 275 39.19 3.35 10.38
CA GLY A 275 39.22 2.22 9.46
C GLY A 275 40.39 1.28 9.74
N GLN A 276 41.59 1.81 10.00
CA GLN A 276 42.74 0.97 10.38
C GLN A 276 42.45 0.13 11.63
N LYS A 277 41.91 0.73 12.68
CA LYS A 277 41.49 0.02 13.90
C LYS A 277 40.40 -1.01 13.59
N PHE A 278 39.42 -0.63 12.78
CA PHE A 278 38.30 -1.48 12.39
C PHE A 278 38.76 -2.74 11.66
N GLN A 279 39.59 -2.60 10.61
CA GLN A 279 40.14 -3.73 9.86
C GLN A 279 41.02 -4.62 10.76
N GLN A 280 41.90 -4.03 11.57
CA GLN A 280 42.79 -4.78 12.46
C GLN A 280 42.00 -5.65 13.44
N ARG A 281 40.92 -5.14 14.03
CA ARG A 281 40.08 -5.89 14.98
C ARG A 281 39.28 -6.98 14.30
N LEU A 282 38.77 -6.76 13.09
CA LEU A 282 38.12 -7.82 12.31
C LEU A 282 39.12 -8.92 11.90
N GLN A 283 40.36 -8.57 11.56
CA GLN A 283 41.42 -9.54 11.27
C GLN A 283 41.82 -10.34 12.52
N GLN A 284 41.77 -9.74 13.71
CA GLN A 284 41.94 -10.50 14.96
C GLN A 284 40.81 -11.52 15.15
N ILE A 285 39.56 -11.14 14.89
CA ILE A 285 38.42 -12.07 14.89
C ILE A 285 38.65 -13.18 13.85
N GLN A 286 39.12 -12.83 12.63
CA GLN A 286 39.53 -13.83 11.64
C GLN A 286 40.61 -14.77 12.19
N SER A 287 41.63 -14.28 12.90
CA SER A 287 42.65 -15.17 13.49
C SER A 287 42.12 -16.11 14.57
N ARG A 288 40.97 -15.79 15.19
CA ARG A 288 40.39 -16.53 16.31
C ARG A 288 39.31 -17.54 15.91
N TYR A 289 38.56 -17.31 14.83
CA TYR A 289 37.39 -18.13 14.47
C TYR A 289 37.54 -18.75 13.09
N ARG A 290 37.56 -20.09 13.02
CA ARG A 290 37.81 -20.83 11.76
C ARG A 290 36.79 -20.50 10.67
N CYS A 291 35.54 -20.22 11.05
CA CYS A 291 34.46 -19.91 10.13
C CYS A 291 34.64 -18.59 9.36
N VAL A 292 35.55 -17.69 9.78
CA VAL A 292 35.86 -16.47 9.04
C VAL A 292 36.90 -16.80 7.96
N GLY A 293 36.47 -16.78 6.70
CA GLY A 293 37.29 -17.10 5.54
C GLY A 293 38.19 -15.94 5.12
N ASP A 294 37.60 -14.75 5.01
CA ASP A 294 38.29 -13.55 4.55
C ASP A 294 37.76 -12.28 5.23
N VAL A 295 38.65 -11.33 5.48
CA VAL A 295 38.33 -9.98 5.99
C VAL A 295 39.00 -8.96 5.08
N ARG A 296 38.18 -8.10 4.49
CA ARG A 296 38.62 -7.15 3.45
C ARG A 296 37.84 -5.85 3.51
N GLY A 297 38.38 -4.80 2.93
CA GLY A 297 37.73 -3.49 2.87
C GLY A 297 38.70 -2.35 3.10
N ARG A 298 38.18 -1.13 3.23
CA ARG A 298 38.97 0.08 3.42
C ARG A 298 38.17 1.16 4.14
N GLY A 299 38.85 1.99 4.92
CA GLY A 299 38.20 2.99 5.76
C GLY A 299 37.15 2.34 6.66
N LEU A 300 36.01 2.99 6.83
CA LEU A 300 34.85 2.45 7.53
C LEU A 300 33.95 1.60 6.61
N MET A 301 34.55 0.72 5.82
CA MET A 301 33.88 -0.33 5.05
C MET A 301 34.62 -1.65 5.21
N ALA A 302 33.93 -2.71 5.62
CA ALA A 302 34.51 -4.04 5.75
C ALA A 302 33.55 -5.15 5.31
N GLY A 303 34.10 -6.16 4.67
CA GLY A 303 33.49 -7.45 4.38
C GLY A 303 34.06 -8.50 5.30
N VAL A 304 33.20 -9.28 5.96
CA VAL A 304 33.60 -10.47 6.74
C VAL A 304 32.91 -11.68 6.13
N GLU A 305 33.66 -12.52 5.43
CA GLU A 305 33.13 -13.67 4.70
C GLU A 305 33.13 -14.92 5.58
N ILE A 306 31.94 -15.50 5.77
CA ILE A 306 31.71 -16.71 6.57
C ILE A 306 31.73 -17.92 5.64
N VAL A 307 32.62 -18.85 5.93
CA VAL A 307 32.84 -20.08 5.17
C VAL A 307 32.71 -21.31 6.07
N ALA A 308 32.30 -22.42 5.48
CA ALA A 308 32.29 -23.72 6.14
C ALA A 308 33.73 -24.21 6.37
N ASP A 309 34.61 -23.96 5.40
CA ASP A 309 36.02 -24.29 5.49
C ASP A 309 36.89 -23.30 4.69
N ARG A 310 38.07 -22.97 5.21
CA ARG A 310 38.97 -21.95 4.63
C ARG A 310 39.70 -22.41 3.38
N GLU A 311 39.91 -23.72 3.22
CA GLU A 311 40.59 -24.29 2.05
C GLU A 311 39.61 -24.40 0.88
N THR A 312 38.43 -24.97 1.13
CA THR A 312 37.37 -25.11 0.12
C THR A 312 36.69 -23.79 -0.21
N LYS A 313 36.71 -22.83 0.74
CA LYS A 313 36.07 -21.51 0.64
C LYS A 313 34.57 -21.59 0.38
N VAL A 314 33.91 -22.70 0.69
CA VAL A 314 32.45 -22.82 0.52
C VAL A 314 31.76 -21.90 1.53
N GLY A 315 30.90 -20.98 1.07
CA GLY A 315 30.19 -20.05 1.94
C GLY A 315 29.24 -20.76 2.91
N ASN A 316 29.08 -20.25 4.13
CA ASN A 316 28.17 -20.80 5.13
C ASN A 316 27.15 -19.74 5.59
N THR A 317 26.09 -19.61 4.80
CA THR A 317 25.02 -18.62 5.00
C THR A 317 24.21 -18.87 6.25
N GLU A 318 23.99 -20.13 6.64
CA GLU A 318 23.22 -20.49 7.84
C GLU A 318 23.95 -20.05 9.11
N LEU A 319 25.25 -20.34 9.21
CA LEU A 319 26.07 -19.87 10.31
C LEU A 319 26.18 -18.35 10.31
N GLY A 320 26.36 -17.73 9.14
CA GLY A 320 26.33 -16.28 9.00
C GLY A 320 25.01 -15.67 9.51
N ALA A 321 23.86 -16.28 9.22
CA ALA A 321 22.56 -15.81 9.68
C ALA A 321 22.41 -15.94 11.20
N ALA A 322 22.86 -17.05 11.78
CA ALA A 322 22.88 -17.23 13.24
C ALA A 322 23.74 -16.16 13.93
N ILE A 323 24.93 -15.87 13.39
CA ILE A 323 25.81 -14.81 13.91
C ILE A 323 25.13 -13.43 13.77
N ALA A 324 24.44 -13.15 12.66
CA ALA A 324 23.72 -11.90 12.43
C ALA A 324 22.58 -11.70 13.45
N SER A 325 21.78 -12.74 13.69
CA SER A 325 20.74 -12.75 14.72
C SER A 325 21.35 -12.49 16.09
N ARG A 326 22.47 -13.13 16.41
CA ARG A 326 23.16 -12.93 17.69
C ARG A 326 23.70 -11.51 17.86
N MET A 327 24.30 -10.91 16.83
CA MET A 327 24.69 -9.50 16.86
C MET A 327 23.47 -8.60 17.14
N THR A 328 22.32 -8.90 16.52
CA THR A 328 21.08 -8.14 16.68
C THR A 328 20.55 -8.23 18.12
N GLU A 329 20.53 -9.43 18.71
CA GLU A 329 20.15 -9.63 20.12
C GLU A 329 21.05 -8.85 21.09
N LEU A 330 22.34 -8.72 20.76
CA LEU A 330 23.32 -7.96 21.54
C LEU A 330 23.30 -6.45 21.25
N GLY A 331 22.41 -5.99 20.36
CA GLY A 331 22.20 -4.57 20.05
C GLY A 331 23.04 -4.02 18.90
N LEU A 332 23.55 -4.86 18.00
CA LEU A 332 24.26 -4.46 16.80
C LEU A 332 23.59 -5.02 15.53
N TRP A 333 23.25 -4.13 14.60
CA TRP A 333 22.75 -4.55 13.30
C TRP A 333 23.88 -4.66 12.27
N ALA A 334 24.07 -5.87 11.74
CA ALA A 334 25.06 -6.17 10.70
C ALA A 334 24.40 -6.88 9.52
N GLN A 335 24.45 -6.27 8.34
CA GLN A 335 23.81 -6.81 7.15
C GLN A 335 24.59 -8.02 6.60
N LEU A 336 23.98 -9.20 6.61
CA LEU A 336 24.48 -10.39 5.94
C LEU A 336 23.97 -10.44 4.49
N SER A 337 24.87 -10.61 3.52
CA SER A 337 24.51 -10.94 2.14
C SER A 337 24.03 -12.40 2.09
N THR A 338 22.76 -12.62 1.74
CA THR A 338 22.15 -13.95 1.62
C THR A 338 21.97 -14.41 0.16
N MET A 339 22.35 -13.57 -0.81
CA MET A 339 22.21 -13.88 -2.23
C MET A 339 23.18 -15.00 -2.67
N PRO A 340 22.73 -16.03 -3.42
CA PRO A 340 23.56 -17.21 -3.74
C PRO A 340 24.91 -16.92 -4.41
N SER A 341 25.02 -15.81 -5.16
CA SER A 341 26.26 -15.42 -5.84
C SER A 341 27.40 -15.07 -4.87
N PHE A 342 27.08 -14.54 -3.68
CA PHE A 342 28.03 -14.09 -2.66
C PHE A 342 27.43 -14.22 -1.24
N GLY A 343 26.75 -15.34 -0.99
CA GLY A 343 26.06 -15.62 0.26
C GLY A 343 27.05 -15.88 1.39
N GLY A 344 26.84 -15.25 2.54
CA GLY A 344 27.65 -15.46 3.75
C GLY A 344 28.63 -14.33 4.07
N VAL A 345 28.56 -13.17 3.41
CA VAL A 345 29.42 -12.02 3.71
C VAL A 345 28.68 -10.95 4.52
N PHE A 346 29.21 -10.58 5.68
CA PHE A 346 28.77 -9.38 6.39
C PHE A 346 29.30 -8.13 5.73
N ARG A 347 28.41 -7.19 5.39
CA ARG A 347 28.74 -5.88 4.83
C ARG A 347 28.62 -4.84 5.94
N LEU A 348 29.77 -4.42 6.47
CA LEU A 348 29.84 -3.50 7.60
C LEU A 348 30.25 -2.11 7.10
N ALA A 349 29.43 -1.10 7.38
CA ALA A 349 29.68 0.28 7.00
C ALA A 349 29.13 1.26 8.06
N PRO A 350 29.74 1.33 9.27
CA PRO A 350 29.27 2.22 10.34
C PRO A 350 29.33 3.70 9.89
N PRO A 351 28.48 4.60 10.41
CA PRO A 351 28.51 6.03 10.06
C PRO A 351 29.90 6.68 10.16
N LEU A 352 30.17 7.69 9.32
CA LEU A 352 31.45 8.42 9.39
C LEU A 352 31.62 9.21 10.70
N THR A 353 30.50 9.53 11.35
CA THR A 353 30.42 10.21 12.64
C THR A 353 30.64 9.29 13.84
N THR A 354 30.73 7.97 13.63
CA THR A 354 30.91 6.99 14.73
C THR A 354 32.12 7.34 15.59
N THR A 355 31.90 7.39 16.90
CA THR A 355 32.93 7.65 17.91
C THR A 355 33.87 6.46 18.09
N ASP A 356 35.05 6.70 18.66
CA ASP A 356 36.02 5.63 18.94
C ASP A 356 35.45 4.58 19.92
N ASP A 357 34.61 5.02 20.87
CA ASP A 357 33.93 4.19 21.87
C ASP A 357 32.78 3.39 21.26
N GLU A 358 31.95 3.99 20.40
CA GLU A 358 30.90 3.26 19.68
C GLU A 358 31.48 2.21 18.74
N LEU A 359 32.58 2.52 18.04
CA LEU A 359 33.28 1.56 17.20
C LEU A 359 33.82 0.38 18.02
N GLU A 360 34.43 0.66 19.18
CA GLU A 360 34.92 -0.36 20.09
C GLU A 360 33.80 -1.24 20.62
N LYS A 361 32.68 -0.63 21.07
CA LYS A 361 31.51 -1.35 21.54
C LYS A 361 30.92 -2.25 20.45
N GLY A 362 30.80 -1.74 19.22
CA GLY A 362 30.36 -2.53 18.07
C GLY A 362 31.26 -3.74 17.82
N LEU A 363 32.59 -3.54 17.83
CA LEU A 363 33.57 -4.63 17.66
C LEU A 363 33.51 -5.67 18.80
N MET A 364 33.30 -5.24 20.04
CA MET A 364 33.08 -6.15 21.17
C MET A 364 31.82 -6.99 20.97
N ILE A 365 30.72 -6.39 20.53
CA ILE A 365 29.47 -7.12 20.25
C ILE A 365 29.68 -8.13 19.11
N ILE A 366 30.40 -7.74 18.05
CA ILE A 366 30.76 -8.66 16.96
C ILE A 366 31.51 -9.86 17.53
N GLU A 367 32.57 -9.62 18.30
CA GLU A 367 33.40 -10.67 18.88
C GLU A 367 32.62 -11.59 19.85
N GLU A 368 31.74 -11.02 20.68
CA GLU A 368 30.84 -11.78 21.56
C GLU A 368 29.82 -12.60 20.77
N ALA A 369 29.29 -12.07 19.66
CA ALA A 369 28.42 -12.83 18.78
C ALA A 369 29.15 -14.02 18.15
N PHE A 370 30.41 -13.85 17.72
CA PHE A 370 31.22 -14.98 17.27
C PHE A 370 31.51 -15.97 18.42
N ALA A 371 31.77 -15.51 19.63
CA ALA A 371 32.09 -16.36 20.78
C ALA A 371 30.88 -17.21 21.23
N SER A 372 29.70 -16.61 21.26
CA SER A 372 28.48 -17.22 21.82
C SER A 372 27.64 -17.97 20.80
N THR A 373 27.89 -17.82 19.50
CA THR A 373 27.16 -18.56 18.45
C THR A 373 27.74 -19.97 18.26
N PRO A 374 26.94 -21.04 18.43
CA PRO A 374 27.41 -22.40 18.16
C PRO A 374 27.86 -22.59 16.70
N GLY A 375 28.96 -23.31 16.49
CA GLY A 375 29.48 -23.60 15.15
C GLY A 375 30.53 -22.61 14.61
N THR A 376 30.87 -21.56 15.35
CA THR A 376 31.92 -20.58 14.96
C THR A 376 33.35 -21.08 15.12
N MET A 377 33.55 -22.21 15.82
CA MET A 377 34.80 -22.96 15.95
C MET A 377 36.02 -22.09 16.35
N PRO A 378 36.14 -21.72 17.64
CA PRO A 378 37.29 -20.96 18.13
C PRO A 378 38.60 -21.76 18.03
N LEU A 379 39.64 -21.14 17.46
CA LEU A 379 40.94 -21.76 17.19
C LEU A 379 41.85 -21.90 18.42
N TYR A 380 41.50 -21.27 19.54
CA TYR A 380 42.24 -21.36 20.81
C TYR A 380 41.85 -22.56 21.68
N ALA A 381 40.87 -23.38 21.26
CA ALA A 381 40.44 -24.58 21.98
C ALA A 381 41.24 -25.83 21.53
N SER A 382 42.58 -25.78 21.58
CA SER A 382 43.43 -26.96 21.37
C SER A 382 44.53 -27.09 22.42
N SER A 383 44.12 -27.31 23.67
CA SER A 383 44.93 -28.02 24.66
C SER A 383 44.04 -28.47 25.83
N ASP A 384 43.21 -29.49 25.60
CA ASP A 384 43.12 -30.55 26.60
C ASP A 384 42.53 -31.82 26.01
N SER A 385 43.28 -32.89 26.19
CA SER A 385 43.00 -34.25 25.79
C SER A 385 41.90 -34.87 26.63
N SER A 386 40.91 -35.51 26.01
CA SER A 386 40.61 -36.94 26.23
C SER A 386 39.34 -37.33 25.49
N SER A 387 39.47 -38.43 24.73
CA SER A 387 38.44 -39.42 24.38
C SER A 387 36.97 -38.98 24.45
N VAL A 388 36.29 -38.97 23.30
CA VAL A 388 35.12 -39.82 23.01
C VAL A 388 34.72 -39.52 21.57
N SER A 389 34.81 -40.53 20.70
CA SER A 389 34.15 -40.52 19.39
C SER A 389 32.63 -40.40 19.61
N PRO A 390 31.88 -39.52 18.92
CA PRO A 390 30.43 -39.61 18.97
C PRO A 390 29.98 -40.80 18.09
N PRO A 391 29.04 -41.63 18.56
CA PRO A 391 28.41 -42.61 17.72
C PRO A 391 27.47 -41.90 16.73
N VAL A 392 27.41 -42.46 15.54
CA VAL A 392 26.31 -42.24 14.61
C VAL A 392 25.07 -42.91 15.23
N GLU A 393 24.17 -42.13 15.83
CA GLU A 393 22.82 -42.61 16.16
C GLU A 393 21.77 -41.57 15.76
N ALA A 394 20.92 -41.99 14.83
CA ALA A 394 19.66 -41.38 14.50
C ALA A 394 18.67 -41.62 15.65
N GLY A 395 18.05 -40.58 16.19
CA GLY A 395 17.03 -40.72 17.23
C GLY A 395 16.38 -39.40 17.65
N GLN A 396 15.11 -39.23 17.24
CA GLN A 396 14.02 -38.50 17.93
C GLN A 396 14.37 -37.19 18.68
N THR A 397 14.16 -36.04 18.03
CA THR A 397 14.07 -34.74 18.71
C THR A 397 12.67 -34.55 19.31
N SER A 398 12.59 -34.47 20.64
CA SER A 398 11.44 -33.92 21.37
C SER A 398 11.34 -32.41 21.14
N CYS A 399 10.12 -31.85 21.18
CA CYS A 399 9.92 -30.41 20.96
C CYS A 399 10.42 -29.58 22.15
N THR A 400 10.86 -28.35 21.86
CA THR A 400 11.47 -27.40 22.79
C THR A 400 10.61 -27.15 24.04
N PHE A 401 9.27 -27.16 23.89
CA PHE A 401 8.32 -26.93 24.98
C PHE A 401 8.33 -28.05 26.05
N CYS A 402 8.45 -29.31 25.65
CA CYS A 402 8.50 -30.44 26.60
C CYS A 402 9.84 -30.48 27.36
N ARG A 403 10.92 -30.01 26.72
CA ARG A 403 12.24 -29.91 27.32
C ARG A 403 12.29 -28.83 28.41
N ASP A 404 11.59 -27.71 28.20
CA ASP A 404 11.62 -26.56 29.11
C ASP A 404 10.64 -26.70 30.30
N THR A 405 9.68 -27.63 30.23
CA THR A 405 8.62 -27.79 31.26
C THR A 405 8.70 -29.08 32.09
N GLY A 406 9.67 -29.97 31.81
CA GLY A 406 9.89 -31.19 32.59
C GLY A 406 8.74 -32.22 32.55
N ARG A 407 7.88 -32.16 31.53
CA ARG A 407 6.75 -33.10 31.32
C ARG A 407 7.09 -34.14 30.25
N LEU A 408 6.63 -35.38 30.45
CA LEU A 408 6.75 -36.46 29.47
C LEU A 408 5.87 -36.18 28.24
N CYS A 409 6.40 -36.43 27.04
CA CYS A 409 5.71 -36.21 25.77
C CYS A 409 4.83 -37.42 25.42
N GLU A 410 3.51 -37.24 25.36
CA GLU A 410 2.54 -38.28 24.94
C GLU A 410 2.20 -38.25 23.44
N TYR A 411 3.05 -37.65 22.59
CA TYR A 411 2.82 -37.60 21.15
C TYR A 411 4.08 -37.96 20.36
N SER A 412 4.50 -39.22 20.45
CA SER A 412 5.41 -39.81 19.48
C SER A 412 5.19 -41.32 19.41
N ASP A 413 4.12 -41.74 18.74
CA ASP A 413 4.05 -43.08 18.12
C ASP A 413 2.81 -43.17 17.23
N ARG A 414 2.93 -42.73 15.97
CA ARG A 414 2.02 -43.15 14.89
C ARG A 414 2.49 -42.84 13.47
N GLN A 415 3.78 -42.99 13.16
CA GLN A 415 4.24 -43.14 11.77
C GLN A 415 5.41 -44.11 11.71
N ASP A 416 5.11 -45.39 11.52
CA ASP A 416 5.85 -46.36 10.68
C ASP A 416 5.58 -47.79 11.12
N SER A 417 4.42 -48.33 10.71
CA SER A 417 4.20 -49.78 10.66
C SER A 417 3.01 -50.11 9.74
N ALA A 418 3.16 -49.84 8.44
CA ALA A 418 2.26 -50.38 7.42
C ALA A 418 2.99 -50.78 6.13
N HIS A 419 4.14 -51.45 6.25
CA HIS A 419 4.77 -52.19 5.15
C HIS A 419 5.21 -53.59 5.63
N LYS A 420 4.26 -54.53 5.63
CA LYS A 420 4.37 -55.99 5.38
C LYS A 420 3.36 -56.79 6.20
N ARG A 421 2.20 -57.07 5.60
CA ARG A 421 1.21 -58.17 5.80
C ARG A 421 -0.11 -57.60 5.22
N ARG A 422 -0.71 -58.05 4.12
CA ARG A 422 -0.74 -59.32 3.40
C ARG A 422 -1.03 -59.05 1.91
N ARG A 423 -0.27 -59.69 1.02
CA ARG A 423 -0.75 -60.19 -0.28
C ARG A 423 -1.19 -61.64 -0.06
N ALA A 424 -2.19 -62.08 -0.83
CA ALA A 424 -2.96 -63.33 -0.75
C ALA A 424 -4.13 -63.20 0.24
N GLU A 425 -5.43 -63.23 -0.11
CA GLU A 425 -6.26 -63.68 -1.26
C GLU A 425 -7.51 -62.74 -1.26
N GLY A 426 -8.06 -62.24 -2.36
CA GLY A 426 -8.93 -62.96 -3.29
C GLY A 426 -10.43 -62.82 -2.96
N ARG A 427 -11.11 -61.77 -3.49
CA ARG A 427 -12.51 -61.68 -4.01
C ARG A 427 -13.43 -60.57 -3.47
N SER A 428 -13.97 -59.84 -4.46
CA SER A 428 -15.26 -59.12 -4.58
C SER A 428 -15.61 -57.95 -3.66
N GLY A 429 -15.85 -56.78 -4.28
CA GLY A 429 -16.66 -55.68 -3.74
C GLY A 429 -15.98 -54.31 -3.87
N ARG A 430 -16.22 -53.58 -4.96
CA ARG A 430 -15.87 -52.16 -5.09
C ARG A 430 -16.92 -51.35 -4.35
N GLU A 431 -16.55 -50.67 -3.26
CA GLU A 431 -17.27 -49.52 -2.73
C GLU A 431 -16.28 -48.37 -2.46
N ASN A 432 -16.52 -47.25 -3.12
CA ASN A 432 -15.81 -45.98 -2.98
C ASN A 432 -16.25 -45.29 -1.68
N VAL A 433 -15.32 -44.89 -0.82
CA VAL A 433 -15.56 -43.91 0.24
C VAL A 433 -14.56 -42.77 0.11
N GLN A 434 -15.00 -41.70 -0.57
CA GLN A 434 -14.37 -40.37 -0.52
C GLN A 434 -14.74 -39.71 0.80
N ARG A 435 -13.75 -39.31 1.61
CA ARG A 435 -13.95 -38.42 2.76
C ARG A 435 -14.11 -36.98 2.24
N SER A 436 -15.32 -36.45 2.38
CA SER A 436 -15.74 -35.11 2.00
C SER A 436 -15.18 -34.05 2.96
N GLN A 437 -14.15 -33.31 2.53
CA GLN A 437 -13.86 -31.96 3.01
C GLN A 437 -14.24 -30.98 1.90
N GLY A 438 -15.45 -30.44 1.99
CA GLY A 438 -15.97 -29.47 1.03
C GLY A 438 -17.31 -28.95 1.54
N GLY A 439 -17.38 -27.66 1.85
CA GLY A 439 -18.64 -26.98 2.15
C GLY A 439 -19.61 -27.06 0.96
N LEU A 440 -20.87 -26.67 1.20
CA LEU A 440 -22.01 -26.78 0.27
C LEU A 440 -21.71 -26.33 -1.17
N ALA A 441 -20.86 -25.31 -1.37
CA ALA A 441 -20.42 -24.81 -2.68
C ALA A 441 -19.55 -25.80 -3.49
N ALA A 442 -18.78 -26.67 -2.82
CA ALA A 442 -17.92 -27.67 -3.46
C ALA A 442 -18.72 -28.81 -4.11
N ALA A 443 -19.90 -29.13 -3.54
CA ALA A 443 -20.79 -30.17 -4.07
C ALA A 443 -21.45 -29.77 -5.40
N ILE A 444 -21.69 -28.47 -5.61
CA ILE A 444 -22.39 -27.95 -6.79
C ILE A 444 -21.41 -27.52 -7.90
N THR A 445 -20.27 -26.92 -7.53
CA THR A 445 -19.26 -26.42 -8.49
C THR A 445 -18.12 -27.41 -8.77
N GLY A 446 -18.01 -28.50 -8.00
CA GLY A 446 -16.92 -29.47 -8.10
C GLY A 446 -15.52 -28.87 -7.91
N THR A 447 -15.45 -27.70 -7.29
CA THR A 447 -14.20 -27.02 -6.98
C THR A 447 -13.61 -27.59 -5.69
N SER A 448 -12.33 -27.94 -5.71
CA SER A 448 -11.60 -28.35 -4.50
C SER A 448 -11.18 -27.13 -3.67
N ALA A 449 -10.66 -27.33 -2.46
CA ALA A 449 -10.08 -26.26 -1.64
C ALA A 449 -8.96 -25.46 -2.35
N THR A 450 -8.42 -25.98 -3.45
CA THR A 450 -7.32 -25.38 -4.22
C THR A 450 -7.76 -24.75 -5.56
N GLU A 451 -9.06 -24.77 -5.88
CA GLU A 451 -9.58 -24.39 -7.20
C GLU A 451 -10.81 -23.49 -7.09
N SER A 452 -10.96 -22.53 -8.01
CA SER A 452 -12.07 -21.58 -8.07
C SER A 452 -12.79 -21.67 -9.40
N GLY A 453 -14.10 -21.39 -9.38
CA GLY A 453 -14.89 -21.19 -10.60
C GLY A 453 -14.82 -19.73 -11.02
N VAL A 454 -14.60 -19.49 -12.31
CA VAL A 454 -14.65 -18.17 -12.93
C VAL A 454 -15.66 -18.21 -14.07
N ILE A 455 -16.56 -17.23 -14.15
CA ILE A 455 -17.45 -17.06 -15.29
C ILE A 455 -16.64 -16.64 -16.52
N LEU A 456 -16.87 -17.31 -17.65
CA LEU A 456 -16.30 -16.93 -18.95
C LEU A 456 -17.13 -15.84 -19.63
N GLU A 457 -16.49 -15.18 -20.60
CA GLU A 457 -17.13 -14.16 -21.43
C GLU A 457 -18.39 -14.72 -22.12
N PRO A 458 -19.49 -13.93 -22.19
CA PRO A 458 -20.73 -14.35 -22.86
C PRO A 458 -20.54 -14.85 -24.30
N ALA A 459 -19.68 -14.20 -25.09
CA ALA A 459 -19.42 -14.60 -26.48
C ALA A 459 -18.78 -16.01 -26.56
N LEU A 460 -17.83 -16.31 -25.67
CA LEU A 460 -17.21 -17.63 -25.59
C LEU A 460 -18.16 -18.68 -25.01
N ALA A 461 -19.07 -18.28 -24.12
CA ALA A 461 -20.06 -19.17 -23.54
C ALA A 461 -21.03 -19.73 -24.61
N GLU A 462 -21.44 -18.91 -25.59
CA GLU A 462 -22.24 -19.32 -26.75
C GLU A 462 -21.51 -20.34 -27.61
N ASP A 463 -20.23 -20.09 -27.91
CA ASP A 463 -19.38 -21.03 -28.67
C ASP A 463 -19.19 -22.36 -27.93
N VAL A 464 -18.96 -22.33 -26.62
CA VAL A 464 -18.80 -23.54 -25.80
C VAL A 464 -20.10 -24.35 -25.76
N GLU A 465 -21.26 -23.71 -25.62
CA GLU A 465 -22.55 -24.40 -25.66
C GLU A 465 -22.80 -25.03 -27.04
N ALA A 466 -22.53 -24.30 -28.13
CA ALA A 466 -22.65 -24.80 -29.49
C ALA A 466 -21.72 -26.01 -29.74
N LEU A 467 -20.48 -25.95 -29.25
CA LEU A 467 -19.52 -27.05 -29.30
C LEU A 467 -19.96 -28.24 -28.45
N GLU A 468 -20.46 -28.03 -27.23
CA GLU A 468 -20.97 -29.10 -26.38
C GLU A 468 -22.18 -29.80 -27.03
N HIS A 469 -23.11 -29.05 -27.62
CA HIS A 469 -24.25 -29.60 -28.38
C HIS A 469 -23.79 -30.43 -29.60
N TYR A 470 -22.79 -29.94 -30.34
CA TYR A 470 -22.24 -30.66 -31.49
C TYR A 470 -21.48 -31.93 -31.07
N LEU A 471 -20.68 -31.85 -30.01
CA LEU A 471 -19.86 -32.96 -29.51
C LEU A 471 -20.71 -34.05 -28.83
N THR A 472 -21.78 -33.69 -28.12
CA THR A 472 -22.72 -34.66 -27.54
C THR A 472 -23.52 -35.44 -28.59
N ALA A 473 -23.65 -34.91 -29.81
CA ALA A 473 -24.29 -35.61 -30.94
C ALA A 473 -23.42 -36.74 -31.55
N TYR A 474 -22.12 -36.82 -31.25
CA TYR A 474 -21.18 -37.76 -31.86
C TYR A 474 -20.40 -38.64 -30.85
N GLY A 475 -21.08 -39.61 -30.21
CA GLY A 475 -20.47 -40.89 -29.76
C GLY A 475 -19.48 -40.86 -28.57
N PRO A 476 -19.16 -42.03 -27.97
CA PRO A 476 -18.94 -42.18 -26.53
C PRO A 476 -17.59 -41.65 -26.02
N GLU A 477 -17.60 -41.30 -24.74
CA GLU A 477 -16.49 -40.89 -23.85
C GLU A 477 -15.12 -41.48 -24.25
N ALA A 478 -14.42 -40.77 -25.14
CA ALA A 478 -12.97 -40.84 -25.15
C ALA A 478 -12.48 -40.25 -23.83
N VAL A 479 -11.59 -40.94 -23.13
CA VAL A 479 -10.95 -40.48 -21.89
C VAL A 479 -10.15 -39.22 -22.20
N SER A 480 -10.82 -38.08 -22.16
CA SER A 480 -10.22 -36.77 -22.33
C SER A 480 -9.56 -36.39 -21.00
N THR A 481 -8.28 -36.06 -21.06
CA THR A 481 -7.56 -35.46 -19.94
C THR A 481 -7.94 -33.99 -19.72
N ALA A 482 -8.75 -33.40 -20.60
CA ALA A 482 -9.23 -32.03 -20.47
C ALA A 482 -10.44 -31.99 -19.53
N ARG A 483 -10.44 -31.02 -18.62
CA ARG A 483 -11.58 -30.80 -17.70
C ARG A 483 -12.75 -30.22 -18.49
N PRO A 484 -13.96 -30.80 -18.40
CA PRO A 484 -15.12 -30.28 -19.11
C PRO A 484 -15.53 -28.91 -18.57
N TYR A 485 -16.04 -28.05 -19.46
CA TYR A 485 -16.71 -26.81 -19.09
C TYR A 485 -17.99 -27.14 -18.31
N ARG A 486 -18.42 -26.22 -17.44
CA ARG A 486 -19.71 -26.34 -16.73
C ARG A 486 -20.66 -25.28 -17.23
N THR A 487 -21.55 -25.69 -18.13
CA THR A 487 -22.60 -24.84 -18.69
C THR A 487 -23.81 -24.84 -17.77
N VAL A 488 -24.21 -23.66 -17.30
CA VAL A 488 -25.45 -23.41 -16.55
C VAL A 488 -26.30 -22.49 -17.42
N SER A 489 -27.42 -23.01 -17.94
CA SER A 489 -28.39 -22.19 -18.67
C SER A 489 -29.20 -21.35 -17.67
N THR A 490 -29.32 -20.05 -17.92
CA THR A 490 -30.15 -19.13 -17.11
C THR A 490 -31.18 -18.37 -17.94
N ALA A 491 -32.38 -18.28 -17.37
CA ALA A 491 -33.53 -17.43 -17.72
C ALA A 491 -34.05 -17.50 -19.16
N GLU A 492 -35.31 -17.07 -19.36
CA GLU A 492 -36.14 -17.25 -20.57
C GLU A 492 -35.49 -16.79 -21.89
N ASP A 493 -34.45 -15.95 -21.82
CA ASP A 493 -33.71 -15.38 -22.96
C ASP A 493 -32.57 -16.27 -23.51
N GLY A 494 -32.29 -17.43 -22.89
CA GLY A 494 -31.47 -18.48 -23.51
C GLY A 494 -29.96 -18.17 -23.68
N LYS A 495 -29.37 -17.31 -22.84
CA LYS A 495 -27.91 -17.05 -22.87
C LYS A 495 -27.15 -18.01 -21.95
N PRO A 496 -26.20 -18.83 -22.45
CA PRO A 496 -25.43 -19.76 -21.63
C PRO A 496 -24.46 -19.02 -20.70
N VAL A 497 -24.31 -19.52 -19.48
CA VAL A 497 -23.22 -19.13 -18.57
C VAL A 497 -22.28 -20.31 -18.42
N VAL A 498 -21.01 -20.13 -18.76
CA VAL A 498 -19.99 -21.18 -18.65
C VAL A 498 -19.02 -20.85 -17.54
N TYR A 499 -18.81 -21.81 -16.63
CA TYR A 499 -17.79 -21.72 -15.59
C TYR A 499 -16.53 -22.49 -15.99
N LEU A 500 -15.38 -21.85 -15.82
CA LEU A 500 -14.06 -22.47 -15.90
C LEU A 500 -13.50 -22.70 -14.50
N THR A 501 -13.00 -23.90 -14.23
CA THR A 501 -12.25 -24.19 -13.01
C THR A 501 -10.78 -23.79 -13.18
N VAL A 502 -10.31 -22.86 -12.36
CA VAL A 502 -8.91 -22.36 -12.35
C VAL A 502 -8.25 -22.59 -10.99
N PRO A 503 -6.90 -22.70 -10.93
CA PRO A 503 -6.19 -22.75 -9.65
C PRO A 503 -6.44 -21.48 -8.83
N ARG A 504 -6.70 -21.62 -7.53
CA ARG A 504 -6.93 -20.49 -6.61
C ARG A 504 -5.71 -19.62 -6.37
N ARG A 505 -4.52 -20.22 -6.39
CA ARG A 505 -3.26 -19.58 -5.98
C ARG A 505 -2.24 -19.63 -7.10
N ARG A 506 -1.39 -18.60 -7.19
CA ARG A 506 -0.26 -18.59 -8.12
C ARG A 506 0.72 -19.71 -7.76
N LYS A 507 1.21 -20.45 -8.76
CA LYS A 507 2.24 -21.49 -8.56
C LYS A 507 3.51 -20.85 -7.98
N GLY A 508 4.05 -21.45 -6.91
CA GLY A 508 5.25 -20.97 -6.22
C GLY A 508 4.99 -19.93 -5.12
N LEU A 509 3.75 -19.44 -4.96
CA LEU A 509 3.37 -18.61 -3.82
C LEU A 509 3.01 -19.53 -2.64
N HIS A 510 3.99 -19.81 -1.78
CA HIS A 510 3.81 -20.63 -0.59
C HIS A 510 3.22 -19.78 0.55
N ASN A 511 1.89 -19.78 0.71
CA ASN A 511 1.31 -19.51 2.02
C ASN A 511 1.32 -20.82 2.81
N HIS A 512 2.04 -20.85 3.93
CA HIS A 512 2.20 -22.05 4.78
C HIS A 512 0.86 -22.53 5.39
N GLU A 513 -0.20 -21.73 5.31
CA GLU A 513 -1.51 -22.01 5.91
C GLU A 513 -2.56 -22.34 4.85
N ILE A 514 -3.32 -23.42 5.10
CA ILE A 514 -4.41 -23.88 4.23
C ILE A 514 -5.62 -22.94 4.35
N ASN A 515 -5.79 -22.27 5.49
CA ASN A 515 -6.88 -21.34 5.81
C ASN A 515 -6.28 -19.96 6.19
N PRO A 516 -6.49 -18.88 5.39
CA PRO A 516 -5.95 -17.55 5.68
C PRO A 516 -6.63 -16.92 6.91
N GLY A 517 -5.94 -16.03 7.62
CA GLY A 517 -6.51 -15.34 8.79
C GLY A 517 -6.61 -16.17 10.07
N VAL A 518 -6.12 -17.42 10.10
CA VAL A 518 -6.19 -18.30 11.28
C VAL A 518 -5.48 -17.69 12.48
N LYS A 519 -4.27 -17.14 12.29
CA LYS A 519 -3.54 -16.46 13.37
C LYS A 519 -4.29 -15.26 13.92
N HIS A 520 -4.90 -14.45 13.04
CA HIS A 520 -5.68 -13.28 13.44
C HIS A 520 -6.92 -13.70 14.23
N ARG A 521 -7.62 -14.74 13.77
CA ARG A 521 -8.74 -15.33 14.50
C ARG A 521 -8.32 -15.83 15.87
N GLU A 522 -7.22 -16.56 15.98
CA GLU A 522 -6.70 -17.04 17.28
C GLU A 522 -6.38 -15.89 18.23
N VAL A 523 -5.77 -14.81 17.74
CA VAL A 523 -5.50 -13.60 18.54
C VAL A 523 -6.79 -12.96 19.03
N MET A 524 -7.77 -12.76 18.16
CA MET A 524 -9.07 -12.16 18.52
C MET A 524 -9.84 -13.05 19.50
N GLU A 525 -9.84 -14.37 19.27
CA GLU A 525 -10.49 -15.32 20.17
C GLU A 525 -9.82 -15.37 21.55
N ASN A 526 -8.50 -15.19 21.63
CA ASN A 526 -7.79 -15.06 22.90
C ASN A 526 -8.14 -13.76 23.65
N VAL A 527 -8.34 -12.65 22.93
CA VAL A 527 -8.78 -11.38 23.51
C VAL A 527 -10.21 -11.48 24.03
N LEU A 528 -11.11 -12.11 23.27
CA LEU A 528 -12.51 -12.29 23.65
C LEU A 528 -12.71 -13.35 24.76
N GLY A 529 -11.84 -14.37 24.79
CA GLY A 529 -11.85 -15.44 25.79
C GLY A 529 -13.21 -16.14 25.91
N PRO A 530 -13.87 -16.12 27.09
CA PRO A 530 -15.16 -16.75 27.29
C PRO A 530 -16.34 -15.97 26.67
N LEU A 531 -16.14 -14.71 26.27
CA LEU A 531 -17.21 -13.85 25.76
C LEU A 531 -17.53 -14.09 24.27
N ARG A 532 -16.76 -14.94 23.58
CA ARG A 532 -16.88 -15.20 22.12
C ARG A 532 -18.30 -15.48 21.66
N GLN A 533 -19.03 -16.35 22.36
CA GLN A 533 -20.40 -16.71 21.97
C GLN A 533 -21.34 -15.51 22.06
N HIS A 534 -21.26 -14.75 23.16
CA HIS A 534 -22.08 -13.55 23.35
C HIS A 534 -21.82 -12.47 22.29
N VAL A 535 -20.59 -12.38 21.77
CA VAL A 535 -20.26 -11.46 20.67
C VAL A 535 -20.88 -11.93 19.36
N ILE A 536 -20.89 -13.23 19.09
CA ILE A 536 -21.58 -13.81 17.92
C ILE A 536 -23.09 -13.58 18.03
N ASP A 537 -23.69 -13.84 19.20
CA ASP A 537 -25.12 -13.62 19.43
C ASP A 537 -25.48 -12.14 19.24
N LEU A 538 -24.59 -11.23 19.64
CA LEU A 538 -24.78 -9.79 19.45
C LEU A 538 -24.75 -9.38 17.97
N TYR A 539 -23.92 -10.02 17.14
CA TYR A 539 -23.94 -9.82 15.68
C TYR A 539 -25.30 -10.23 15.09
N PHE A 540 -25.82 -11.40 15.47
CA PHE A 540 -27.09 -11.92 14.97
C PHE A 540 -28.32 -11.17 15.54
N ASP A 541 -28.24 -10.57 16.72
CA ASP A 541 -29.35 -9.76 17.28
C ASP A 541 -29.41 -8.34 16.69
N LYS A 542 -28.27 -7.73 16.36
CA LYS A 542 -28.20 -6.30 16.03
C LYS A 542 -27.95 -6.01 14.55
N LEU A 543 -26.93 -6.63 13.97
CA LEU A 543 -26.43 -6.27 12.64
C LEU A 543 -27.01 -7.16 11.54
N HIS A 544 -26.96 -8.47 11.73
CA HIS A 544 -27.47 -9.43 10.73
C HIS A 544 -28.93 -9.16 10.32
N PRO A 545 -29.87 -8.79 11.20
CA PRO A 545 -31.26 -8.50 10.84
C PRO A 545 -31.43 -7.44 9.76
N CYS A 546 -30.61 -6.39 9.79
CA CYS A 546 -30.67 -5.27 8.85
C CYS A 546 -29.62 -5.37 7.73
N PHE A 547 -28.68 -6.32 7.84
CA PHE A 547 -27.70 -6.66 6.81
C PHE A 547 -27.45 -8.19 6.74
N PRO A 548 -28.45 -8.97 6.28
CA PRO A 548 -28.46 -10.44 6.38
C PRO A 548 -27.64 -11.12 5.29
N ILE A 549 -26.36 -10.77 5.17
CA ILE A 549 -25.48 -11.32 4.13
C ILE A 549 -24.94 -12.70 4.47
N VAL A 550 -24.93 -13.10 5.74
CA VAL A 550 -24.60 -14.45 6.20
C VAL A 550 -25.88 -15.24 6.39
N ASP A 551 -25.81 -16.55 6.23
CA ASP A 551 -26.91 -17.42 6.62
C ASP A 551 -26.80 -17.85 8.08
N GLU A 552 -27.76 -17.47 8.91
CA GLU A 552 -27.73 -17.69 10.36
C GLU A 552 -27.83 -19.17 10.72
N GLU A 553 -28.78 -19.92 10.12
CA GLU A 553 -28.99 -21.34 10.43
C GLU A 553 -27.74 -22.16 10.10
N THR A 554 -27.19 -21.97 8.91
CA THR A 554 -25.96 -22.64 8.45
C THR A 554 -24.76 -22.22 9.29
N PHE A 555 -24.66 -20.94 9.66
CA PHE A 555 -23.56 -20.44 10.47
C PHE A 555 -23.56 -21.09 11.87
N HIS A 556 -24.71 -21.11 12.55
CA HIS A 556 -24.84 -21.75 13.85
C HIS A 556 -24.63 -23.26 13.78
N ASP A 557 -25.16 -23.93 12.76
CA ASP A 557 -24.99 -25.38 12.57
C ASP A 557 -23.51 -25.74 12.33
N LEU A 558 -22.78 -24.93 11.55
CA LEU A 558 -21.32 -25.08 11.38
C LEU A 558 -20.54 -24.74 12.66
N LEU A 559 -20.92 -23.69 13.38
CA LEU A 559 -20.29 -23.31 14.63
C LEU A 559 -20.41 -24.41 15.69
N HIS A 560 -21.53 -25.13 15.73
CA HIS A 560 -21.73 -26.25 16.64
C HIS A 560 -21.08 -27.56 16.18
N LYS A 561 -21.08 -27.86 14.88
CA LYS A 561 -20.58 -29.14 14.34
C LYS A 561 -19.07 -29.13 14.10
N ASP A 562 -18.55 -28.08 13.45
CA ASP A 562 -17.13 -27.93 13.13
C ASP A 562 -16.78 -26.44 12.89
N PRO A 563 -16.34 -25.70 13.94
CA PRO A 563 -15.97 -24.29 13.84
C PRO A 563 -14.85 -23.98 12.84
N HIS A 564 -14.05 -24.98 12.45
CA HIS A 564 -12.96 -24.81 11.49
C HIS A 564 -13.45 -24.75 10.04
N CYS A 565 -14.71 -25.14 9.79
CA CYS A 565 -15.34 -25.01 8.47
C CYS A 565 -15.78 -23.56 8.17
N ILE A 566 -15.90 -22.70 9.18
CA ILE A 566 -16.15 -21.27 8.98
C ILE A 566 -14.83 -20.58 8.65
N SER A 567 -14.82 -19.76 7.59
CA SER A 567 -13.66 -18.97 7.19
C SER A 567 -13.14 -18.17 8.39
N SER A 568 -11.83 -18.24 8.64
CA SER A 568 -11.23 -17.52 9.76
C SER A 568 -11.33 -16.02 9.58
N THR A 569 -11.16 -15.53 8.35
CA THR A 569 -11.37 -14.13 7.99
C THR A 569 -12.81 -13.68 8.29
N LEU A 570 -13.81 -14.44 7.84
CA LEU A 570 -15.23 -14.12 8.12
C LEU A 570 -15.51 -14.05 9.63
N MET A 571 -14.93 -14.96 10.41
CA MET A 571 -15.06 -14.93 11.87
C MET A 571 -14.44 -13.66 12.49
N CYS A 572 -13.27 -13.23 12.01
CA CYS A 572 -12.65 -11.97 12.45
C CYS A 572 -13.59 -10.78 12.22
N ASP A 573 -14.18 -10.67 11.03
CA ASP A 573 -15.10 -9.58 10.70
C ASP A 573 -16.42 -9.63 11.51
N VAL A 574 -16.96 -10.83 11.76
CA VAL A 574 -18.13 -11.00 12.66
C VAL A 574 -17.78 -10.53 14.08
N TYR A 575 -16.61 -10.89 14.59
CA TYR A 575 -16.17 -10.43 15.91
C TYR A 575 -15.98 -8.91 15.96
N ALA A 576 -15.32 -8.31 14.97
CA ALA A 576 -15.05 -6.87 14.96
C ALA A 576 -16.34 -6.05 14.81
N SER A 577 -17.24 -6.45 13.91
CA SER A 577 -18.51 -5.74 13.64
C SER A 577 -19.46 -5.74 14.84
N ALA A 578 -19.51 -6.82 15.61
CA ALA A 578 -20.36 -6.92 16.81
C ALA A 578 -19.95 -5.95 17.93
N LEU A 579 -18.69 -5.55 18.03
CA LEU A 579 -18.18 -4.71 19.13
C LEU A 579 -18.82 -3.31 19.15
N HIS A 580 -19.37 -2.85 18.04
CA HIS A 580 -20.11 -1.58 18.01
C HIS A 580 -21.30 -1.60 18.97
N PHE A 581 -21.97 -2.75 19.08
CA PHE A 581 -23.19 -2.92 19.87
C PHE A 581 -22.94 -3.38 21.30
N TRP A 582 -21.68 -3.38 21.77
CA TRP A 582 -21.28 -3.97 23.05
C TRP A 582 -22.10 -3.48 24.25
N ASN A 583 -22.39 -2.18 24.29
CA ASN A 583 -23.13 -1.55 25.40
C ASN A 583 -24.63 -1.87 25.39
N THR A 584 -25.16 -2.35 24.26
CA THR A 584 -26.58 -2.74 24.12
C THR A 584 -26.86 -4.11 24.72
N SER A 585 -25.83 -4.96 24.78
CA SER A 585 -25.93 -6.30 25.37
C SER A 585 -26.14 -6.21 26.87
N THR A 586 -27.16 -6.89 27.38
CA THR A 586 -27.41 -7.01 28.82
C THR A 586 -26.26 -7.70 29.56
N HIS A 587 -25.48 -8.53 28.87
CA HIS A 587 -24.35 -9.26 29.43
C HIS A 587 -23.00 -8.57 29.18
N LEU A 588 -22.70 -8.23 27.91
CA LEU A 588 -21.36 -7.73 27.54
C LEU A 588 -21.04 -6.36 28.14
N LYS A 589 -22.04 -5.49 28.35
CA LYS A 589 -21.85 -4.14 28.93
C LYS A 589 -21.16 -4.13 30.30
N HIS A 590 -21.17 -5.25 31.03
CA HIS A 590 -20.54 -5.40 32.33
C HIS A 590 -19.04 -5.74 32.25
N PHE A 591 -18.53 -6.01 31.04
CA PHE A 591 -17.13 -6.32 30.77
C PHE A 591 -16.49 -5.18 29.97
N PRO A 592 -15.17 -4.96 30.14
CA PRO A 592 -14.46 -3.98 29.32
C PRO A 592 -14.53 -4.41 27.86
N ARG A 593 -15.00 -3.49 27.00
CA ARG A 593 -15.00 -3.71 25.56
C ARG A 593 -13.55 -3.82 25.06
N PRO A 594 -13.21 -4.82 24.23
CA PRO A 594 -11.94 -4.85 23.52
C PRO A 594 -11.69 -3.57 22.71
N ASP A 595 -10.44 -3.25 22.47
CA ASP A 595 -10.08 -2.10 21.64
C ASP A 595 -10.59 -2.29 20.20
N LEU A 596 -11.43 -1.36 19.75
CA LEU A 596 -12.14 -1.49 18.47
C LEU A 596 -11.18 -1.38 17.29
N ALA A 597 -10.18 -0.49 17.36
CA ALA A 597 -9.19 -0.30 16.31
C ALA A 597 -8.28 -1.54 16.18
N PHE A 598 -7.85 -2.12 17.30
CA PHE A 598 -7.08 -3.36 17.32
C PHE A 598 -7.85 -4.50 16.66
N MET A 599 -9.13 -4.69 17.01
CA MET A 599 -9.95 -5.77 16.49
C MET A 599 -10.21 -5.63 14.98
N TRP A 600 -10.50 -4.41 14.51
CA TRP A 600 -10.59 -4.14 13.06
C TRP A 600 -9.26 -4.32 12.34
N ASN A 601 -8.14 -3.90 12.93
CA ASN A 601 -6.82 -4.13 12.31
C ASN A 601 -6.50 -5.62 12.14
N GLN A 602 -6.94 -6.49 13.06
CA GLN A 602 -6.81 -7.94 12.90
C GLN A 602 -7.72 -8.47 11.78
N ALA A 603 -8.96 -7.98 11.67
CA ALA A 603 -9.89 -8.36 10.62
C ALA A 603 -9.40 -7.92 9.22
N VAL A 604 -8.98 -6.67 9.07
CA VAL A 604 -8.39 -6.11 7.84
C VAL A 604 -7.16 -6.91 7.41
N ALA A 605 -6.26 -7.25 8.34
CA ALA A 605 -5.08 -8.06 8.05
C ALA A 605 -5.46 -9.48 7.58
N ALA A 606 -6.44 -10.12 8.24
CA ALA A 606 -6.97 -11.41 7.82
C ALA A 606 -7.59 -11.36 6.41
N LEU A 607 -8.26 -10.26 6.05
CA LEU A 607 -8.83 -10.07 4.72
C LEU A 607 -7.75 -9.85 3.65
N GLN A 608 -6.67 -9.13 3.99
CA GLN A 608 -5.52 -8.99 3.09
C GLN A 608 -4.84 -10.32 2.80
N GLU A 609 -4.73 -11.23 3.77
CA GLU A 609 -4.23 -12.58 3.55
C GLU A 609 -5.17 -13.41 2.65
N ASP A 610 -6.49 -13.32 2.88
CA ASP A 610 -7.50 -14.06 2.11
C ASP A 610 -7.60 -13.60 0.65
N ASN A 611 -7.26 -12.34 0.36
CA ASN A 611 -7.17 -11.81 -1.01
C ASN A 611 -6.16 -12.56 -1.91
N LEU A 612 -5.26 -13.37 -1.36
CA LEU A 612 -4.32 -14.20 -2.14
C LEU A 612 -4.97 -15.47 -2.72
N GLY A 613 -6.19 -15.83 -2.30
CA GLY A 613 -6.88 -17.04 -2.72
C GLY A 613 -8.40 -16.92 -2.56
N SER A 614 -8.97 -15.80 -3.02
CA SER A 614 -10.34 -15.37 -2.72
C SER A 614 -11.43 -16.38 -3.11
N THR A 615 -12.49 -16.37 -2.30
CA THR A 615 -13.69 -17.21 -2.44
C THR A 615 -14.96 -16.41 -2.17
N ILE A 616 -16.13 -17.07 -2.20
CA ILE A 616 -17.38 -16.42 -1.78
C ILE A 616 -17.33 -15.96 -0.31
N ALA A 617 -16.62 -16.69 0.56
CA ALA A 617 -16.42 -16.29 1.96
C ALA A 617 -15.65 -14.96 2.07
N THR A 618 -14.73 -14.71 1.14
CA THR A 618 -14.01 -13.43 1.03
C THR A 618 -14.96 -12.29 0.70
N VAL A 619 -16.03 -12.53 -0.07
CA VAL A 619 -17.07 -11.52 -0.34
C VAL A 619 -17.84 -11.21 0.96
N HIS A 620 -18.24 -12.23 1.73
CA HIS A 620 -18.89 -12.00 3.03
C HIS A 620 -17.99 -11.17 3.96
N ALA A 621 -16.74 -11.58 4.12
CA ALA A 621 -15.75 -10.89 4.93
C ALA A 621 -15.55 -9.45 4.47
N SER A 622 -15.33 -9.22 3.16
CA SER A 622 -15.14 -7.87 2.62
C SER A 622 -16.33 -6.95 2.84
N LEU A 623 -17.57 -7.47 2.74
CA LEU A 623 -18.77 -6.68 3.02
C LEU A 623 -18.88 -6.29 4.50
N LEU A 624 -18.45 -7.18 5.41
CA LEU A 624 -18.39 -6.85 6.84
C LEU A 624 -17.19 -5.94 7.19
N ASP A 625 -16.07 -6.04 6.49
CA ASP A 625 -14.94 -5.13 6.63
C ASP A 625 -15.32 -3.69 6.20
N LEU A 626 -16.10 -3.57 5.12
CA LEU A 626 -16.58 -2.30 4.59
C LEU A 626 -17.59 -1.57 5.49
N ILE A 627 -18.17 -2.22 6.50
CA ILE A 627 -18.97 -1.55 7.54
C ILE A 627 -18.12 -1.12 8.75
N GLY A 628 -16.80 -1.30 8.67
CA GLY A 628 -15.83 -0.98 9.70
C GLY A 628 -15.97 0.44 10.25
N ARG A 629 -16.18 0.54 11.56
CA ARG A 629 -16.38 1.80 12.28
C ARG A 629 -15.51 1.88 13.54
N PRO A 630 -14.88 3.04 13.82
CA PRO A 630 -14.87 4.26 13.01
C PRO A 630 -14.13 4.05 11.67
N VAL A 631 -14.47 4.83 10.64
CA VAL A 631 -13.82 4.73 9.32
C VAL A 631 -12.43 5.35 9.40
N LEU A 632 -11.39 4.51 9.42
CA LEU A 632 -10.01 4.97 9.54
C LEU A 632 -9.29 5.13 8.20
N SER A 633 -9.75 4.46 7.14
CA SER A 633 -9.11 4.52 5.82
C SER A 633 -10.14 4.48 4.68
N ILE A 634 -10.48 5.65 4.13
CA ILE A 634 -11.40 5.76 2.99
C ILE A 634 -10.77 5.15 1.74
N THR A 635 -9.49 5.44 1.46
CA THR A 635 -8.76 4.85 0.32
C THR A 635 -8.68 3.33 0.43
N GLY A 636 -8.44 2.81 1.63
CA GLY A 636 -8.48 1.37 1.89
C GLY A 636 -9.84 0.77 1.54
N ASN A 637 -10.93 1.39 2.02
CA ASN A 637 -12.29 0.93 1.72
C ASN A 637 -12.63 1.01 0.23
N ILE A 638 -12.20 2.06 -0.49
CA ILE A 638 -12.39 2.18 -1.95
C ILE A 638 -11.71 1.02 -2.68
N VAL A 639 -10.46 0.70 -2.30
CA VAL A 639 -9.71 -0.42 -2.91
C VAL A 639 -10.36 -1.76 -2.58
N THR A 640 -10.78 -1.99 -1.33
CA THR A 640 -11.47 -3.21 -0.90
C THR A 640 -12.80 -3.37 -1.64
N LEU A 641 -13.58 -2.30 -1.78
CA LEU A 641 -14.82 -2.30 -2.55
C LEU A 641 -14.57 -2.64 -4.02
N GLY A 642 -13.57 -2.04 -4.67
CA GLY A 642 -13.22 -2.36 -6.06
C GLY A 642 -12.83 -3.82 -6.27
N ARG A 643 -12.07 -4.41 -5.34
CA ARG A 643 -11.75 -5.84 -5.32
C ARG A 643 -13.01 -6.69 -5.14
N THR A 644 -13.90 -6.28 -4.24
CA THR A 644 -15.13 -7.00 -3.89
C THR A 644 -16.11 -7.04 -5.07
N VAL A 645 -16.32 -5.91 -5.74
CA VAL A 645 -17.13 -5.82 -6.98
C VAL A 645 -16.55 -6.73 -8.06
N THR A 646 -15.24 -6.65 -8.31
CA THR A 646 -14.56 -7.47 -9.31
C THR A 646 -14.67 -8.97 -9.01
N LEU A 647 -14.50 -9.35 -7.73
CA LEU A 647 -14.64 -10.72 -7.27
C LEU A 647 -16.09 -11.21 -7.41
N ALA A 648 -17.08 -10.40 -7.03
CA ALA A 648 -18.50 -10.71 -7.17
C ALA A 648 -18.89 -10.94 -8.64
N HIS A 649 -18.37 -10.12 -9.56
CA HIS A 649 -18.52 -10.36 -11.00
C HIS A 649 -17.91 -11.69 -11.44
N SER A 650 -16.67 -11.96 -11.03
CA SER A 650 -15.94 -13.18 -11.39
C SER A 650 -16.62 -14.46 -10.88
N LEU A 651 -17.24 -14.39 -9.69
CA LEU A 651 -18.00 -15.47 -9.06
C LEU A 651 -19.45 -15.58 -9.55
N GLY A 652 -19.90 -14.65 -10.39
CA GLY A 652 -21.24 -14.67 -10.99
C GLY A 652 -22.37 -14.14 -10.13
N LEU A 653 -22.08 -13.40 -9.05
CA LEU A 653 -23.13 -12.87 -8.16
C LEU A 653 -24.05 -11.86 -8.86
N HIS A 654 -23.59 -11.24 -9.94
CA HIS A 654 -24.35 -10.30 -10.78
C HIS A 654 -25.39 -10.97 -11.70
N ARG A 655 -25.44 -12.30 -11.73
CA ARG A 655 -26.33 -13.06 -12.61
C ARG A 655 -27.46 -13.68 -11.80
N ASP A 656 -28.69 -13.67 -12.32
CA ASP A 656 -29.84 -14.25 -11.65
C ASP A 656 -29.64 -15.76 -11.36
N PRO A 657 -29.59 -16.18 -10.08
CA PRO A 657 -29.38 -17.58 -9.72
C PRO A 657 -30.67 -18.42 -9.68
N THR A 658 -31.85 -17.85 -9.94
CA THR A 658 -33.15 -18.56 -9.81
C THR A 658 -33.20 -19.87 -10.59
N GLY A 659 -32.69 -19.87 -11.82
CA GLY A 659 -32.61 -21.04 -12.72
C GLY A 659 -31.43 -21.99 -12.47
N TRP A 660 -30.54 -21.70 -11.51
CA TRP A 660 -29.33 -22.49 -11.30
C TRP A 660 -29.65 -23.83 -10.61
N ARG A 661 -28.82 -24.85 -10.88
CA ARG A 661 -28.82 -26.13 -10.16
C ARG A 661 -28.15 -26.01 -8.79
N ALA A 662 -28.66 -25.10 -7.96
CA ALA A 662 -28.23 -24.85 -6.59
C ALA A 662 -29.40 -25.01 -5.61
N THR A 663 -29.12 -25.16 -4.32
CA THR A 663 -30.18 -25.15 -3.30
C THR A 663 -30.83 -23.78 -3.24
N ASP A 664 -32.12 -23.70 -2.92
CA ASP A 664 -32.80 -22.39 -2.83
C ASP A 664 -32.12 -21.49 -1.80
N HIS A 665 -31.66 -22.08 -0.70
CA HIS A 665 -30.82 -21.43 0.28
C HIS A 665 -29.59 -20.70 -0.31
N GLU A 666 -28.79 -21.41 -1.12
CA GLU A 666 -27.60 -20.83 -1.76
C GLU A 666 -27.99 -19.70 -2.72
N LYS A 667 -29.09 -19.85 -3.46
CA LYS A 667 -29.59 -18.81 -4.36
C LYS A 667 -29.93 -17.54 -3.57
N HIS A 668 -30.61 -17.65 -2.44
CA HIS A 668 -30.97 -16.50 -1.61
C HIS A 668 -29.73 -15.81 -1.03
N VAL A 669 -28.75 -16.56 -0.52
CA VAL A 669 -27.48 -15.98 -0.03
C VAL A 669 -26.77 -15.21 -1.15
N ARG A 670 -26.68 -15.78 -2.37
CA ARG A 670 -26.05 -15.11 -3.53
C ARG A 670 -26.76 -13.81 -3.91
N ILE A 671 -28.10 -13.81 -3.91
CA ILE A 671 -28.90 -12.61 -4.14
C ILE A 671 -28.58 -11.56 -3.07
N ARG A 672 -28.63 -11.92 -1.78
CA ARG A 672 -28.33 -10.97 -0.68
C ARG A 672 -26.91 -10.43 -0.74
N LEU A 673 -25.92 -11.28 -1.06
CA LEU A 673 -24.54 -10.86 -1.26
C LEU A 673 -24.41 -9.84 -2.41
N TRP A 674 -25.04 -10.09 -3.56
CA TRP A 674 -25.01 -9.15 -4.68
C TRP A 674 -25.54 -7.77 -4.26
N PHE A 675 -26.67 -7.74 -3.55
CA PHE A 675 -27.21 -6.48 -3.05
C PHE A 675 -26.36 -5.86 -1.96
N GLY A 676 -25.68 -6.64 -1.12
CA GLY A 676 -24.67 -6.12 -0.20
C GLY A 676 -23.56 -5.38 -0.95
N VAL A 677 -23.01 -5.98 -2.01
CA VAL A 677 -22.01 -5.34 -2.88
C VAL A 677 -22.56 -4.05 -3.51
N MET A 678 -23.79 -4.08 -4.03
CA MET A 678 -24.45 -2.92 -4.64
C MET A 678 -24.70 -1.78 -3.65
N ILE A 679 -25.14 -2.10 -2.43
CA ILE A 679 -25.33 -1.12 -1.36
C ILE A 679 -23.99 -0.41 -1.11
N HIS A 680 -22.91 -1.16 -0.88
CA HIS A 680 -21.61 -0.54 -0.67
C HIS A 680 -21.13 0.27 -1.88
N ASP A 681 -21.27 -0.23 -3.11
CA ASP A 681 -20.84 0.48 -4.31
C ASP A 681 -21.57 1.81 -4.50
N HIS A 682 -22.90 1.80 -4.46
CA HIS A 682 -23.71 2.99 -4.74
C HIS A 682 -23.66 4.01 -3.60
N TRP A 683 -23.73 3.57 -2.34
CA TRP A 683 -23.68 4.49 -1.19
C TRP A 683 -22.27 5.03 -0.94
N ALA A 684 -21.21 4.25 -1.17
CA ALA A 684 -19.85 4.77 -1.17
C ALA A 684 -19.65 5.77 -2.31
N SER A 685 -20.19 5.49 -3.50
CA SER A 685 -20.15 6.43 -4.62
C SER A 685 -20.79 7.76 -4.25
N LEU A 686 -21.97 7.72 -3.61
CA LEU A 686 -22.64 8.93 -3.14
C LEU A 686 -21.81 9.66 -2.06
N ALA A 687 -21.24 8.93 -1.10
CA ALA A 687 -20.59 9.51 0.08
C ALA A 687 -19.13 9.95 -0.12
N HIS A 688 -18.38 9.27 -0.99
CA HIS A 688 -16.94 9.49 -1.19
C HIS A 688 -16.61 10.22 -2.49
N GLY A 689 -17.57 10.41 -3.39
CA GLY A 689 -17.35 11.18 -4.62
C GLY A 689 -16.75 10.38 -5.79
N ASN A 690 -16.82 9.04 -5.76
CA ASN A 690 -16.34 8.18 -6.84
C ASN A 690 -17.50 7.68 -7.72
N PRO A 691 -17.30 7.48 -9.03
CA PRO A 691 -18.29 6.84 -9.89
C PRO A 691 -18.59 5.39 -9.47
N PRO A 692 -19.85 4.93 -9.56
CA PRO A 692 -20.20 3.54 -9.24
C PRO A 692 -19.57 2.58 -10.24
N LEU A 693 -19.09 1.44 -9.73
CA LEU A 693 -18.53 0.36 -10.54
C LEU A 693 -19.64 -0.52 -11.12
N ILE A 694 -20.79 -0.59 -10.44
CA ILE A 694 -21.95 -1.36 -10.86
C ILE A 694 -22.89 -0.46 -11.67
N GLN A 695 -23.26 -0.93 -12.86
CA GLN A 695 -24.24 -0.27 -13.72
C GLN A 695 -25.46 -1.16 -13.92
N ARG A 696 -26.63 -0.54 -14.11
CA ARG A 696 -27.90 -1.28 -14.27
C ARG A 696 -27.88 -2.31 -15.41
N GLN A 697 -27.09 -2.05 -16.46
CA GLN A 697 -26.95 -2.89 -17.64
C GLN A 697 -26.09 -4.14 -17.41
N ASN A 698 -25.35 -4.19 -16.29
CA ASN A 698 -24.34 -5.22 -16.04
C ASN A 698 -24.82 -6.33 -15.09
N TYR A 699 -26.13 -6.37 -14.75
CA TYR A 699 -26.70 -7.39 -13.85
C TYR A 699 -28.21 -7.62 -14.09
N ASP A 700 -28.69 -8.82 -13.76
CA ASP A 700 -30.11 -9.23 -13.88
C ASP A 700 -30.70 -9.83 -12.59
N VAL A 701 -29.99 -9.74 -11.46
CA VAL A 701 -30.41 -10.28 -10.16
C VAL A 701 -31.75 -9.69 -9.66
N PRO A 702 -32.74 -10.53 -9.26
CA PRO A 702 -34.00 -10.09 -8.69
C PRO A 702 -33.84 -9.60 -7.24
N LEU A 703 -34.76 -8.75 -6.77
CA LEU A 703 -34.74 -8.27 -5.38
C LEU A 703 -34.79 -9.43 -4.36
N PRO A 704 -34.14 -9.30 -3.18
CA PRO A 704 -34.23 -10.29 -2.13
C PRO A 704 -35.66 -10.42 -1.60
N ARG A 705 -36.01 -11.59 -1.07
CA ARG A 705 -37.27 -11.83 -0.36
C ARG A 705 -37.21 -11.26 1.06
N GLU A 706 -38.36 -10.86 1.61
CA GLU A 706 -38.48 -10.35 2.99
C GLU A 706 -38.39 -11.44 4.06
N THR A 707 -38.49 -12.72 3.68
CA THR A 707 -38.37 -13.87 4.60
C THR A 707 -37.01 -14.54 4.42
N LEU A 708 -36.23 -14.63 5.50
CA LEU A 708 -34.90 -15.25 5.50
C LEU A 708 -34.95 -16.79 5.50
N THR A 709 -35.97 -17.38 6.14
CA THR A 709 -36.16 -18.84 6.27
C THR A 709 -37.61 -19.25 5.93
N GLU A 710 -37.80 -20.51 5.52
CA GLU A 710 -39.13 -21.06 5.20
C GLU A 710 -39.84 -21.69 6.42
N SER A 711 -39.14 -21.86 7.55
CA SER A 711 -39.52 -22.81 8.61
C SER A 711 -39.95 -22.20 9.95
N THR A 712 -39.91 -20.88 10.16
CA THR A 712 -40.34 -20.23 11.42
C THR A 712 -40.78 -18.77 11.20
N PRO A 713 -41.65 -18.18 12.04
CA PRO A 713 -41.85 -16.73 12.04
C PRO A 713 -40.53 -16.05 12.40
N ASP A 714 -39.95 -15.31 11.46
CA ASP A 714 -38.71 -14.56 11.65
C ASP A 714 -38.94 -13.45 12.70
N PRO A 715 -38.30 -13.51 13.90
CA PRO A 715 -38.44 -12.47 14.92
C PRO A 715 -37.88 -11.11 14.45
N HIS A 716 -37.08 -11.12 13.38
CA HIS A 716 -36.42 -9.97 12.79
C HIS A 716 -37.06 -9.54 11.45
N HIS A 717 -38.23 -10.05 11.08
CA HIS A 717 -38.90 -9.77 9.80
C HIS A 717 -39.00 -8.27 9.47
N GLU A 718 -39.32 -7.43 10.47
CA GLU A 718 -39.39 -5.98 10.28
C GLU A 718 -38.03 -5.39 9.87
N SER A 719 -36.93 -5.87 10.45
CA SER A 719 -35.55 -5.44 10.12
C SER A 719 -35.13 -5.97 8.74
N THR A 720 -35.47 -7.22 8.41
CA THR A 720 -35.21 -7.81 7.09
C THR A 720 -35.93 -7.03 5.98
N ALA A 721 -37.17 -6.59 6.22
CA ALA A 721 -37.89 -5.75 5.28
C ALA A 721 -37.18 -4.40 5.05
N THR A 722 -36.58 -3.80 6.08
CA THR A 722 -35.77 -2.58 5.89
C THR A 722 -34.60 -2.81 4.93
N PHE A 723 -33.95 -3.98 4.98
CA PHE A 723 -32.88 -4.35 4.05
C PHE A 723 -33.39 -4.47 2.60
N VAL A 724 -34.55 -5.10 2.38
CA VAL A 724 -35.15 -5.21 1.03
C VAL A 724 -35.49 -3.83 0.46
N HIS A 725 -36.04 -2.93 1.28
CA HIS A 725 -36.31 -1.56 0.86
C HIS A 725 -35.03 -0.76 0.62
N LEU A 726 -33.97 -0.99 1.40
CA LEU A 726 -32.64 -0.42 1.15
C LEU A 726 -32.05 -0.92 -0.17
N CYS A 727 -32.21 -2.21 -0.49
CA CYS A 727 -31.81 -2.79 -1.78
C CYS A 727 -32.51 -2.08 -2.94
N LYS A 728 -33.83 -1.90 -2.84
CA LYS A 728 -34.62 -1.20 -3.87
C LYS A 728 -34.21 0.27 -4.00
N LEU A 729 -34.03 0.97 -2.88
CA LEU A 729 -33.57 2.35 -2.88
C LEU A 729 -32.16 2.47 -3.50
N SER A 730 -31.28 1.51 -3.22
CA SER A 730 -29.93 1.45 -3.80
C SER A 730 -29.98 1.22 -5.32
N GLN A 731 -30.91 0.42 -5.84
CA GLN A 731 -31.11 0.30 -7.29
C GLN A 731 -31.53 1.61 -7.93
N ILE A 732 -32.45 2.34 -7.30
CA ILE A 732 -32.91 3.67 -7.77
C ILE A 732 -31.73 4.66 -7.73
N LEU A 733 -30.91 4.63 -6.67
CA LEU A 733 -29.68 5.41 -6.57
C LEU A 733 -28.71 5.12 -7.73
N GLY A 734 -28.53 3.85 -8.11
CA GLY A 734 -27.70 3.49 -9.26
C GLY A 734 -28.14 4.10 -10.59
N ASN A 735 -29.42 4.44 -10.74
CA ASN A 735 -29.93 5.15 -11.92
C ASN A 735 -29.67 6.66 -11.85
N LEU A 736 -29.52 7.24 -10.66
CA LEU A 736 -29.18 8.65 -10.46
C LEU A 736 -27.69 8.94 -10.67
N LEU A 737 -26.82 8.09 -10.12
CA LEU A 737 -25.37 8.34 -10.05
C LEU A 737 -24.70 8.65 -11.41
N PRO A 738 -25.08 8.02 -12.56
CA PRO A 738 -24.54 8.39 -13.86
C PRO A 738 -24.74 9.87 -14.19
N PHE A 739 -25.84 10.50 -13.78
CA PHE A 739 -26.09 11.93 -14.02
C PHE A 739 -25.21 12.84 -13.16
N VAL A 740 -24.76 12.34 -12.00
CA VAL A 740 -23.83 13.06 -11.11
C VAL A 740 -22.41 13.02 -11.66
N TYR A 741 -21.97 11.87 -12.21
CA TYR A 741 -20.57 11.65 -12.61
C TYR A 741 -20.28 11.81 -14.10
N THR A 742 -21.30 11.88 -14.96
CA THR A 742 -21.08 12.04 -16.41
C THR A 742 -20.54 13.43 -16.73
N LEU A 743 -19.33 13.50 -17.30
CA LEU A 743 -18.66 14.77 -17.63
C LEU A 743 -19.32 15.53 -18.82
N ARG A 744 -20.06 14.83 -19.68
CA ARG A 744 -20.73 15.38 -20.87
C ARG A 744 -22.14 14.80 -21.02
N PRO A 745 -23.09 15.16 -20.15
CA PRO A 745 -24.43 14.59 -20.21
C PRO A 745 -25.20 15.18 -21.39
N ASP A 746 -26.05 14.36 -22.01
CA ASP A 746 -27.03 14.83 -22.99
C ASP A 746 -28.11 15.64 -22.27
N ARG A 747 -28.16 16.94 -22.52
CA ARG A 747 -28.95 17.88 -21.72
C ARG A 747 -30.44 17.81 -21.97
N ASP A 748 -30.83 17.36 -23.16
CA ASP A 748 -32.24 17.26 -23.55
C ASP A 748 -32.92 16.06 -22.86
N ASP A 749 -32.12 15.11 -22.38
CA ASP A 749 -32.59 13.88 -21.72
C ASP A 749 -32.64 13.97 -20.19
N ILE A 750 -31.91 14.92 -19.56
CA ILE A 750 -31.84 15.05 -18.09
C ILE A 750 -33.24 15.27 -17.46
N PRO A 751 -34.08 16.23 -17.89
CA PRO A 751 -35.38 16.47 -17.25
C PRO A 751 -36.32 15.26 -17.31
N ARG A 752 -36.27 14.51 -18.42
CA ARG A 752 -37.08 13.29 -18.61
C ARG A 752 -36.66 12.19 -17.65
N HIS A 753 -35.34 11.99 -17.48
CA HIS A 753 -34.81 10.99 -16.55
C HIS A 753 -35.08 11.34 -15.10
N ILE A 754 -34.93 12.61 -14.73
CA ILE A 754 -35.22 13.02 -13.36
C ILE A 754 -36.71 12.83 -13.04
N ARG A 755 -37.61 13.23 -13.95
CA ARG A 755 -39.04 13.00 -13.74
C ARG A 755 -39.39 11.52 -13.56
N ARG A 756 -38.67 10.63 -14.25
CA ARG A 756 -38.80 9.18 -14.05
C ARG A 756 -38.32 8.74 -12.66
N LEU A 757 -37.19 9.27 -12.19
CA LEU A 757 -36.67 8.96 -10.85
C LEU A 757 -37.59 9.46 -9.74
N GLU A 758 -38.21 10.64 -9.89
CA GLU A 758 -39.23 11.14 -8.97
C GLU A 758 -40.39 10.14 -8.84
N VAL A 759 -40.90 9.66 -9.98
CA VAL A 759 -42.00 8.67 -10.00
C VAL A 759 -41.56 7.34 -9.37
N GLU A 760 -40.35 6.85 -9.66
CA GLU A 760 -39.83 5.62 -9.05
C GLU A 760 -39.66 5.75 -7.53
N LEU A 761 -39.29 6.96 -7.06
CA LEU A 761 -39.13 7.25 -5.64
C LEU A 761 -40.47 7.38 -4.90
N ASP A 762 -41.45 8.08 -5.48
CA ASP A 762 -42.82 8.19 -4.95
C ASP A 762 -43.47 6.80 -4.81
N GLN A 763 -43.24 5.94 -5.81
CA GLN A 763 -43.69 4.55 -5.78
C GLN A 763 -43.02 3.75 -4.67
N TRP A 764 -41.71 3.93 -4.48
CA TRP A 764 -40.96 3.29 -3.40
C TRP A 764 -41.46 3.74 -2.02
N GLU A 765 -41.67 5.03 -1.80
CA GLU A 765 -42.17 5.58 -0.52
C GLU A 765 -43.59 5.10 -0.22
N SER A 766 -44.45 5.05 -1.26
CA SER A 766 -45.80 4.52 -1.14
C SER A 766 -45.81 3.04 -0.76
N ALA A 767 -44.83 2.28 -1.23
CA ALA A 767 -44.67 0.84 -0.96
C ALA A 767 -44.03 0.52 0.40
N LEU A 768 -43.58 1.51 1.18
CA LEU A 768 -43.01 1.26 2.50
C LEU A 768 -44.05 0.69 3.48
N PRO A 769 -43.69 -0.33 4.28
CA PRO A 769 -44.57 -0.85 5.32
C PRO A 769 -44.90 0.18 6.40
N ASP A 770 -46.09 0.06 6.98
CA ASP A 770 -46.56 0.99 8.02
C ASP A 770 -45.70 0.98 9.29
N PHE A 771 -45.04 -0.13 9.61
CA PHE A 771 -44.11 -0.18 10.75
C PHE A 771 -42.85 0.65 10.48
N VAL A 772 -42.30 0.65 9.26
CA VAL A 772 -41.18 1.52 8.87
C VAL A 772 -41.63 2.98 8.96
N ARG A 773 -42.78 3.34 8.38
CA ARG A 773 -43.32 4.72 8.47
C ARG A 773 -43.60 5.17 9.90
N ARG A 774 -44.04 4.27 10.79
CA ARG A 774 -44.28 4.57 12.22
C ARG A 774 -42.98 4.68 13.03
N SER A 775 -41.97 3.85 12.75
CA SER A 775 -40.65 3.94 13.38
C SER A 775 -39.99 5.30 13.13
N TRP A 776 -40.38 5.97 12.05
CA TRP A 776 -39.95 7.32 11.71
C TRP A 776 -40.65 8.42 12.53
N GLN A 777 -41.72 8.10 13.27
CA GLN A 777 -42.56 9.07 13.98
C GLN A 777 -42.63 8.85 15.50
N PHE A 778 -42.32 7.65 16.01
CA PHE A 778 -42.53 7.25 17.41
C PHE A 778 -41.31 6.54 18.03
N ASP A 779 -41.30 6.39 19.36
CA ASP A 779 -40.27 5.76 20.22
C ASP A 779 -39.98 4.24 19.96
N GLY A 780 -40.40 3.70 18.83
CA GLY A 780 -40.12 2.29 18.46
C GLY A 780 -38.79 2.16 17.72
N THR A 781 -38.02 1.11 18.02
CA THR A 781 -36.74 0.82 17.33
C THR A 781 -36.84 -0.45 16.51
N VAL A 782 -36.58 -0.33 15.21
CA VAL A 782 -36.47 -1.45 14.26
C VAL A 782 -35.08 -1.33 13.68
N ASN A 783 -34.24 -2.36 13.85
CA ASN A 783 -32.84 -2.30 13.42
C ASN A 783 -32.76 -1.90 11.94
N GLY A 784 -32.03 -0.81 11.66
CA GLY A 784 -31.84 -0.29 10.31
C GLY A 784 -32.93 0.66 9.80
N ALA A 785 -34.07 0.84 10.48
CA ALA A 785 -35.16 1.70 9.98
C ALA A 785 -34.78 3.19 9.97
N SER A 786 -34.07 3.68 11.00
CA SER A 786 -33.53 5.03 11.03
C SER A 786 -32.44 5.23 9.96
N ASN A 787 -31.62 4.20 9.73
CA ASN A 787 -30.59 4.21 8.69
C ASN A 787 -31.22 4.27 7.27
N LEU A 788 -32.30 3.54 7.02
CA LEU A 788 -33.07 3.56 5.77
C LEU A 788 -33.71 4.94 5.53
N ARG A 789 -34.31 5.55 6.54
CA ARG A 789 -34.87 6.90 6.42
C ARG A 789 -33.80 7.92 6.09
N PHE A 790 -32.66 7.84 6.78
CA PHE A 790 -31.54 8.72 6.55
C PHE A 790 -31.04 8.60 5.10
N CYS A 791 -30.91 7.36 4.60
CA CYS A 791 -30.56 7.07 3.22
C CYS A 791 -31.57 7.70 2.24
N PHE A 792 -32.87 7.55 2.47
CA PHE A 792 -33.92 8.15 1.65
C PHE A 792 -33.82 9.68 1.59
N LEU A 793 -33.74 10.35 2.75
CA LEU A 793 -33.62 11.81 2.81
C LEU A 793 -32.34 12.29 2.11
N SER A 794 -31.24 11.56 2.26
CA SER A 794 -29.97 11.84 1.57
C SER A 794 -30.07 11.66 0.06
N TYR A 795 -30.83 10.66 -0.41
CA TYR A 795 -31.11 10.44 -1.84
C TYR A 795 -31.93 11.57 -2.45
N VAL A 796 -33.05 11.94 -1.81
CA VAL A 796 -33.90 13.08 -2.22
C VAL A 796 -33.07 14.34 -2.34
N TYR A 797 -32.22 14.59 -1.34
CA TYR A 797 -31.29 15.71 -1.32
C TYR A 797 -30.32 15.71 -2.52
N GLN A 798 -29.69 14.57 -2.84
CA GLN A 798 -28.74 14.49 -3.96
C GLN A 798 -29.43 14.69 -5.32
N MET A 799 -30.62 14.12 -5.49
CA MET A 799 -31.44 14.31 -6.69
C MET A 799 -31.65 15.79 -7.00
N LEU A 800 -31.94 16.58 -5.97
CA LEU A 800 -32.16 18.02 -6.10
C LEU A 800 -30.88 18.80 -6.38
N GLN A 801 -29.71 18.34 -5.88
CA GLN A 801 -28.41 18.96 -6.19
C GLN A 801 -28.00 18.79 -7.66
N GLY A 802 -28.27 17.62 -8.24
CA GLY A 802 -28.03 17.33 -9.66
C GLY A 802 -28.81 18.23 -10.63
N MET A 803 -29.81 18.97 -10.14
CA MET A 803 -30.60 19.94 -10.91
C MET A 803 -30.01 21.37 -10.92
N THR A 804 -28.97 21.68 -10.15
CA THR A 804 -28.41 23.04 -10.04
C THR A 804 -27.06 23.16 -10.75
N PRO A 805 -26.89 24.06 -11.75
CA PRO A 805 -25.57 24.31 -12.31
C PRO A 805 -24.68 25.07 -11.31
N PRO A 806 -23.40 24.70 -11.17
CA PRO A 806 -22.49 25.36 -10.23
C PRO A 806 -22.16 26.78 -10.72
N SER A 807 -22.41 27.77 -9.86
CA SER A 807 -21.85 29.11 -10.03
C SER A 807 -20.40 29.11 -9.54
N ASN A 808 -19.47 29.37 -10.48
CA ASN A 808 -18.07 29.80 -10.25
C ASN A 808 -17.04 28.81 -9.66
N SER A 809 -17.09 27.52 -10.02
CA SER A 809 -15.90 26.66 -9.96
C SER A 809 -15.74 25.89 -11.27
N ASN A 810 -14.53 25.44 -11.61
CA ASN A 810 -14.04 24.98 -12.92
C ASN A 810 -14.77 23.78 -13.59
N TRP A 811 -15.97 23.46 -13.14
CA TRP A 811 -16.99 22.65 -13.83
C TRP A 811 -17.89 23.49 -14.77
N GLY A 812 -17.55 24.76 -14.99
CA GLY A 812 -18.33 25.75 -15.74
C GLY A 812 -18.22 25.75 -17.27
N ARG A 813 -17.79 24.68 -17.95
CA ARG A 813 -17.81 24.65 -19.43
C ARG A 813 -19.15 24.22 -20.05
N CYS A 814 -20.10 23.77 -19.23
CA CYS A 814 -21.41 23.33 -19.71
C CYS A 814 -22.54 24.38 -19.65
N LEU A 815 -22.27 25.69 -19.55
CA LEU A 815 -23.33 26.70 -19.74
C LEU A 815 -22.98 27.85 -20.69
N ASN A 816 -21.72 27.98 -21.11
CA ASN A 816 -21.33 28.97 -22.12
C ASN A 816 -21.81 28.67 -23.55
N ILE A 817 -22.54 27.57 -23.76
CA ILE A 817 -23.17 27.24 -25.06
C ILE A 817 -24.71 27.40 -25.00
N LEU A 818 -25.31 27.54 -23.81
CA LEU A 818 -26.72 27.92 -23.66
C LEU A 818 -26.91 29.44 -23.48
N SER A 819 -25.83 30.22 -23.37
CA SER A 819 -25.87 31.69 -23.41
C SER A 819 -26.15 32.26 -24.81
N GLN A 820 -26.34 31.41 -25.84
CA GLN A 820 -26.84 31.81 -27.15
C GLN A 820 -28.35 31.64 -27.33
N SER A 821 -29.06 31.00 -26.39
CA SER A 821 -30.52 31.07 -26.31
C SER A 821 -30.92 31.93 -25.12
N GLN A 822 -31.49 33.09 -25.41
CA GLN A 822 -32.06 34.02 -24.43
C GLN A 822 -32.97 33.29 -23.42
N SER A 823 -32.88 33.72 -22.15
CA SER A 823 -33.75 33.41 -20.99
C SER A 823 -33.37 32.24 -20.06
N THR A 824 -32.56 32.51 -19.03
CA THR A 824 -32.76 31.90 -17.69
C THR A 824 -33.12 33.03 -16.73
N LEU A 825 -34.36 33.07 -16.25
CA LEU A 825 -34.86 34.09 -15.33
C LEU A 825 -34.23 33.91 -13.93
N PRO A 826 -33.87 35.00 -13.21
CA PRO A 826 -33.36 34.94 -11.83
C PRO A 826 -34.24 34.15 -10.83
N GLU A 827 -35.55 34.07 -11.10
CA GLU A 827 -36.56 33.40 -10.27
C GLU A 827 -36.38 31.87 -10.18
N GLU A 828 -35.94 31.23 -11.27
CA GLU A 828 -35.78 29.77 -11.33
C GLU A 828 -34.60 29.30 -10.45
N LYS A 829 -33.54 30.10 -10.37
CA LYS A 829 -32.39 29.86 -9.47
C LYS A 829 -32.80 29.98 -8.00
N LEU A 830 -33.61 30.98 -7.65
CA LEU A 830 -34.10 31.21 -6.30
C LEU A 830 -35.04 30.10 -5.83
N TYR A 831 -35.93 29.63 -6.71
CA TYR A 831 -36.82 28.49 -6.43
C TYR A 831 -36.03 27.21 -6.11
N ARG A 832 -35.00 26.88 -6.90
CA ARG A 832 -34.18 25.67 -6.67
C ARG A 832 -33.38 25.72 -5.37
N LEU A 833 -32.82 26.87 -5.03
CA LEU A 833 -32.13 27.06 -3.75
C LEU A 833 -33.07 26.93 -2.55
N ALA A 834 -34.32 27.39 -2.67
CA ALA A 834 -35.33 27.21 -1.63
C ALA A 834 -35.66 25.72 -1.40
N VAL A 835 -35.89 24.95 -2.47
CA VAL A 835 -36.19 23.51 -2.37
C VAL A 835 -35.02 22.72 -1.78
N LEU A 836 -33.78 23.05 -2.16
CA LEU A 836 -32.57 22.45 -1.58
C LEU A 836 -32.44 22.73 -0.08
N ARG A 837 -32.67 23.99 0.33
CA ARG A 837 -32.66 24.40 1.74
C ARG A 837 -33.70 23.64 2.55
N ASP A 838 -34.91 23.53 2.04
CA ASP A 838 -36.03 22.88 2.75
C ASP A 838 -35.73 21.38 2.96
N THR A 839 -35.13 20.73 1.96
CA THR A 839 -34.72 19.31 2.04
C THR A 839 -33.56 19.10 3.02
N ALA A 840 -32.52 19.95 2.96
CA ALA A 840 -31.41 19.89 3.90
C ALA A 840 -31.86 20.17 5.34
N SER A 841 -32.85 21.05 5.52
CA SER A 841 -33.47 21.33 6.83
C SER A 841 -34.24 20.12 7.36
N ALA A 842 -34.99 19.41 6.52
CA ALA A 842 -35.68 18.19 6.91
C ALA A 842 -34.71 17.08 7.36
N LEU A 843 -33.55 16.95 6.70
CA LEU A 843 -32.51 16.00 7.11
C LEU A 843 -31.90 16.40 8.46
N ALA A 844 -31.59 17.68 8.67
CA ALA A 844 -31.10 18.19 9.95
C ALA A 844 -32.11 17.97 11.08
N GLU A 845 -33.41 18.24 10.83
CA GLU A 845 -34.50 17.98 11.76
C GLU A 845 -34.61 16.50 12.14
N PHE A 846 -34.48 15.61 11.16
CA PHE A 846 -34.47 14.19 11.42
C PHE A 846 -33.32 13.81 12.36
N VAL A 847 -32.09 14.26 12.09
CA VAL A 847 -30.92 13.98 12.93
C VAL A 847 -31.09 14.56 14.34
N ILE A 848 -31.64 15.77 14.47
CA ILE A 848 -31.96 16.40 15.76
C ILE A 848 -32.95 15.54 16.56
N SER A 849 -33.95 14.97 15.89
CA SER A 849 -35.03 14.18 16.51
C SER A 849 -34.63 12.77 16.94
N LEU A 850 -33.49 12.24 16.47
CA LEU A 850 -33.05 10.87 16.77
C LEU A 850 -32.92 10.64 18.28
N GLN A 851 -33.49 9.55 18.78
CA GLN A 851 -33.33 9.10 20.16
C GLN A 851 -32.04 8.27 20.33
N PRO A 852 -31.51 8.09 21.57
CA PRO A 852 -30.28 7.34 21.81
C PRO A 852 -30.27 5.93 21.21
N LEU A 853 -31.37 5.17 21.34
CA LEU A 853 -31.48 3.82 20.78
C LEU A 853 -31.54 3.82 19.24
N GLN A 854 -32.10 4.88 18.63
CA GLN A 854 -32.14 5.01 17.16
C GLN A 854 -30.77 5.34 16.57
N LEU A 855 -29.85 5.94 17.34
CA LEU A 855 -28.47 6.15 16.92
C LEU A 855 -27.73 4.81 16.71
N GLU A 856 -28.10 3.78 17.47
CA GLU A 856 -27.52 2.44 17.39
C GLU A 856 -28.01 1.68 16.15
N GLU A 857 -29.10 2.10 15.49
CA GLU A 857 -29.61 1.44 14.26
C GLU A 857 -28.75 1.73 13.03
N PHE A 858 -27.84 2.70 13.10
CA PHE A 858 -26.95 3.05 12.01
C PHE A 858 -25.81 2.05 11.96
N TRP A 859 -25.70 1.30 10.87
CA TRP A 859 -24.60 0.38 10.60
C TRP A 859 -23.78 0.80 9.37
N LEU A 860 -24.38 1.50 8.42
CA LEU A 860 -23.68 2.03 7.24
C LEU A 860 -22.70 3.16 7.63
N PRO A 861 -21.39 3.03 7.35
CA PRO A 861 -20.41 4.06 7.68
C PRO A 861 -20.55 5.34 6.85
N TYR A 862 -21.16 5.23 5.66
CA TYR A 862 -21.35 6.34 4.72
C TYR A 862 -22.17 7.50 5.30
N THR A 863 -22.99 7.22 6.32
CA THR A 863 -23.75 8.24 7.06
C THR A 863 -22.85 9.39 7.56
N ALA A 864 -21.62 9.12 8.00
CA ALA A 864 -20.71 10.15 8.49
C ALA A 864 -20.43 11.25 7.44
N HIS A 865 -20.25 10.87 6.17
CA HIS A 865 -20.01 11.81 5.07
C HIS A 865 -21.29 12.51 4.61
N LEU A 866 -22.40 11.78 4.55
CA LEU A 866 -23.70 12.33 4.17
C LEU A 866 -24.19 13.40 5.18
N LEU A 867 -23.86 13.23 6.47
CA LEU A 867 -24.08 14.28 7.49
C LEU A 867 -23.33 15.57 7.15
N VAL A 868 -22.05 15.47 6.76
CA VAL A 868 -21.24 16.63 6.35
C VAL A 868 -21.85 17.35 5.15
N TYR A 869 -22.35 16.62 4.15
CA TYR A 869 -22.97 17.22 2.97
C TYR A 869 -24.23 18.00 3.31
N ALA A 870 -25.12 17.43 4.12
CA ALA A 870 -26.34 18.11 4.57
C ALA A 870 -26.00 19.40 5.34
N THR A 871 -25.05 19.34 6.28
CA THR A 871 -24.59 20.49 7.05
C THR A 871 -23.93 21.57 6.18
N THR A 872 -23.10 21.17 5.21
CA THR A 872 -22.40 22.10 4.31
C THR A 872 -23.36 22.89 3.44
N VAL A 873 -24.47 22.29 3.01
CA VAL A 873 -25.46 23.01 2.20
C VAL A 873 -26.31 23.96 3.03
N LEU A 874 -26.67 23.61 4.26
CA LEU A 874 -27.30 24.58 5.17
C LEU A 874 -26.37 25.77 5.43
N LEU A 875 -25.06 25.53 5.61
CA LEU A 875 -24.07 26.60 5.73
C LEU A 875 -24.07 27.48 4.46
N ARG A 876 -24.06 26.88 3.28
CA ARG A 876 -24.13 27.61 2.01
C ARG A 876 -25.43 28.42 1.86
N CYS A 877 -26.58 27.87 2.24
CA CYS A 877 -27.85 28.58 2.22
C CYS A 877 -27.84 29.84 3.10
N VAL A 878 -27.13 29.83 4.23
CA VAL A 878 -26.96 31.03 5.07
C VAL A 878 -26.06 32.06 4.38
N VAL A 879 -24.98 31.63 3.73
CA VAL A 879 -24.04 32.52 3.04
C VAL A 879 -24.69 33.17 1.81
N ASP A 880 -25.32 32.36 0.95
CA ASP A 880 -25.85 32.78 -0.36
C ASP A 880 -27.20 33.53 -0.26
N SER A 881 -27.96 33.39 0.84
CA SER A 881 -29.24 34.09 1.01
C SER A 881 -29.04 35.59 1.17
N SER A 882 -29.92 36.41 0.58
CA SER A 882 -30.01 37.84 0.87
C SER A 882 -31.09 38.16 1.92
N ASP A 883 -31.98 37.22 2.22
CA ASP A 883 -33.05 37.36 3.21
C ASP A 883 -32.56 37.02 4.62
N LEU A 884 -32.72 37.96 5.55
CA LEU A 884 -32.24 37.86 6.93
C LEU A 884 -32.99 36.78 7.73
N ALA A 885 -34.31 36.65 7.54
CA ALA A 885 -35.11 35.66 8.25
C ALA A 885 -34.69 34.22 7.88
N THR A 886 -34.41 33.99 6.59
CA THR A 886 -33.84 32.73 6.10
C THR A 886 -32.46 32.45 6.69
N LYS A 887 -31.61 33.46 6.84
CA LYS A 887 -30.27 33.31 7.46
C LYS A 887 -30.39 32.89 8.92
N GLU A 888 -31.21 33.59 9.69
CA GLU A 888 -31.44 33.32 11.11
C GLU A 888 -31.98 31.91 11.33
N THR A 889 -33.02 31.51 10.58
CA THR A 889 -33.65 30.19 10.70
C THR A 889 -32.66 29.06 10.39
N SER A 890 -31.90 29.21 9.30
CA SER A 890 -30.94 28.18 8.86
C SER A 890 -29.74 28.09 9.81
N ALA A 891 -29.24 29.23 10.31
CA ALA A 891 -28.15 29.27 11.27
C ALA A 891 -28.58 28.71 12.65
N GLN A 892 -29.82 28.94 13.09
CA GLN A 892 -30.35 28.36 14.33
C GLN A 892 -30.43 26.83 14.24
N LYS A 893 -30.90 26.30 13.12
CA LYS A 893 -30.97 24.85 12.88
C LYS A 893 -29.58 24.20 12.89
N LEU A 894 -28.58 24.87 12.30
CA LEU A 894 -27.19 24.41 12.33
C LEU A 894 -26.61 24.31 13.76
N VAL A 895 -26.92 25.29 14.62
CA VAL A 895 -26.48 25.27 16.02
C VAL A 895 -27.15 24.12 16.79
N GLU A 896 -28.44 23.90 16.57
CA GLU A 896 -29.20 22.80 17.18
C GLU A 896 -28.64 21.43 16.74
N MET A 897 -28.42 21.25 15.43
CA MET A 897 -27.82 20.04 14.87
C MET A 897 -26.43 19.77 15.47
N ARG A 898 -25.57 20.79 15.54
CA ARG A 898 -24.23 20.67 16.15
C ARG A 898 -24.31 20.21 17.61
N ASN A 899 -25.20 20.80 18.40
CA ASN A 899 -25.36 20.44 19.81
C ASN A 899 -25.83 18.99 19.95
N ARG A 900 -26.81 18.56 19.14
CA ARG A 900 -27.26 17.16 19.14
C ARG A 900 -26.14 16.19 18.79
N LEU A 901 -25.35 16.51 17.76
CA LEU A 901 -24.22 15.69 17.33
C LEU A 901 -23.15 15.59 18.42
N LYS A 902 -22.86 16.70 19.12
CA LYS A 902 -21.91 16.69 20.25
C LYS A 902 -22.37 15.75 21.36
N THR A 903 -23.64 15.84 21.76
CA THR A 903 -24.21 14.92 22.77
C THR A 903 -24.21 13.46 22.30
N ALA A 904 -24.44 13.21 21.00
CA ALA A 904 -24.37 11.87 20.43
C ALA A 904 -22.94 11.28 20.47
N SER A 905 -21.94 12.09 20.09
CA SER A 905 -20.52 11.75 20.13
C SER A 905 -20.05 11.42 21.56
N GLU A 906 -20.42 12.26 22.55
CA GLU A 906 -20.15 12.01 23.97
C GLU A 906 -20.80 10.71 24.49
N SER A 907 -21.89 10.27 23.85
CA SER A 907 -22.58 9.01 24.15
C SER A 907 -22.02 7.80 23.36
N GLY A 908 -20.97 8.00 22.55
CA GLY A 908 -20.28 6.95 21.80
C GLY A 908 -20.73 6.73 20.35
N TRP A 909 -21.49 7.66 19.76
CA TRP A 909 -21.89 7.59 18.35
C TRP A 909 -20.83 8.19 17.42
N ASP A 910 -19.90 7.36 16.96
CA ASP A 910 -18.73 7.73 16.15
C ASP A 910 -19.05 8.43 14.82
N LEU A 911 -20.24 8.20 14.24
CA LEU A 911 -20.65 8.84 12.97
C LEU A 911 -20.81 10.37 13.09
N ALA A 912 -21.02 10.89 14.31
CA ALA A 912 -21.07 12.33 14.55
C ALA A 912 -19.69 12.99 14.51
N ASP A 913 -18.62 12.26 14.84
CA ASP A 913 -17.29 12.82 15.06
C ASP A 913 -16.75 13.50 13.80
N PHE A 914 -16.88 12.82 12.65
CA PHE A 914 -16.42 13.34 11.37
C PHE A 914 -17.14 14.64 10.97
N CYS A 915 -18.45 14.72 11.23
CA CYS A 915 -19.24 15.93 10.96
C CYS A 915 -18.88 17.07 11.93
N LEU A 916 -18.66 16.77 13.20
CA LEU A 916 -18.25 17.76 14.20
C LEU A 916 -16.87 18.34 13.90
N GLU A 917 -15.91 17.49 13.54
CA GLU A 917 -14.54 17.88 13.20
C GLU A 917 -14.53 18.91 12.04
N ARG A 918 -15.35 18.68 11.01
CA ARG A 918 -15.37 19.50 9.79
C ARG A 918 -16.29 20.72 9.88
N CYS A 919 -17.45 20.61 10.52
CA CYS A 919 -18.49 21.62 10.42
C CYS A 919 -18.68 22.46 11.69
N SER A 920 -18.18 22.05 12.86
CA SER A 920 -18.44 22.75 14.14
C SER A 920 -17.96 24.20 14.14
N LYS A 921 -16.72 24.45 13.68
CA LYS A 921 -16.14 25.81 13.58
C LYS A 921 -16.88 26.70 12.57
N PRO A 922 -17.16 26.26 11.32
CA PRO A 922 -17.99 27.01 10.38
C PRO A 922 -19.37 27.39 10.96
N ILE A 923 -20.05 26.45 11.63
CA ILE A 923 -21.36 26.69 12.26
C ILE A 923 -21.27 27.81 13.31
N LEU A 924 -20.29 27.72 14.22
CA LEU A 924 -20.08 28.72 15.27
C LEU A 924 -19.78 30.11 14.69
N THR A 925 -18.97 30.16 13.65
CA THR A 925 -18.56 31.41 13.00
C THR A 925 -19.75 32.11 12.35
N ILE A 926 -20.58 31.36 11.62
CA ILE A 926 -21.79 31.88 10.98
C ILE A 926 -22.84 32.28 12.03
N ALA A 927 -23.03 31.48 13.08
CA ALA A 927 -23.95 31.81 14.16
C ALA A 927 -23.58 33.15 14.83
N ALA A 928 -22.29 33.38 15.10
CA ALA A 928 -21.80 34.64 15.63
C ALA A 928 -22.02 35.82 14.67
N ALA A 929 -21.78 35.62 13.36
CA ALA A 929 -22.00 36.65 12.34
C ALA A 929 -23.48 37.04 12.17
N VAL A 930 -24.41 36.12 12.45
CA VAL A 930 -25.87 36.33 12.40
C VAL A 930 -26.44 36.77 13.77
N GLY A 931 -25.64 36.76 14.84
CA GLY A 931 -26.07 37.20 16.18
C GLY A 931 -26.87 36.15 16.98
N ILE A 932 -26.71 34.86 16.67
CA ILE A 932 -27.39 33.76 17.36
C ILE A 932 -26.54 33.31 18.57
N SER A 933 -27.16 33.24 19.76
CA SER A 933 -26.49 32.75 20.96
C SER A 933 -26.06 31.29 20.79
N THR A 934 -24.79 31.02 21.05
CA THR A 934 -24.17 29.69 20.90
C THR A 934 -24.09 28.91 22.22
N ASP A 935 -24.35 29.57 23.34
CA ASP A 935 -24.36 28.99 24.70
C ASP A 935 -25.77 28.90 25.27
N VAL A 936 -26.06 27.75 25.87
CA VAL A 936 -27.32 27.48 26.59
C VAL A 936 -27.17 27.76 28.10
N ASN A 937 -25.98 28.14 28.58
CA ASN A 937 -25.70 28.33 30.02
C ASN A 937 -24.92 29.62 30.32
N ALA A 938 -25.56 30.79 30.25
CA ALA A 938 -25.10 31.99 30.96
C ALA A 938 -26.24 33.01 31.12
N VAL A 939 -27.11 32.79 32.11
CA VAL A 939 -27.92 33.85 32.71
C VAL A 939 -27.12 34.39 33.90
N GLY A 940 -26.75 35.67 33.81
CA GLY A 940 -26.34 36.48 34.96
C GLY A 940 -24.83 36.53 35.25
N GLU A 941 -24.18 37.64 34.89
CA GLU A 941 -23.60 38.59 35.85
C GLU A 941 -22.94 39.76 35.10
N THR A 942 -23.32 40.96 35.51
CA THR A 942 -22.77 42.25 35.10
C THR A 942 -21.44 42.55 35.80
N ARG A 943 -20.45 43.11 35.08
CA ARG A 943 -19.59 44.17 35.63
C ARG A 943 -18.74 44.91 34.59
N ASP A 944 -18.54 46.18 34.94
CA ASP A 944 -18.10 47.32 34.16
C ASP A 944 -16.60 47.45 33.87
N ASP A 945 -16.36 48.24 32.81
CA ASP A 945 -15.38 49.32 32.64
C ASP A 945 -13.92 49.09 32.19
N ALA A 946 -13.68 49.68 31.02
CA ALA A 946 -12.67 50.69 30.73
C ALA A 946 -11.18 50.30 30.71
N ASN A 947 -10.63 50.16 29.49
CA ASN A 947 -9.62 51.09 28.97
C ASN A 947 -9.26 50.76 27.52
N GLY A 948 -9.29 51.77 26.66
CA GLY A 948 -8.83 51.67 25.29
C GLY A 948 -7.33 51.47 25.19
N ARG A 949 -6.93 50.50 24.37
CA ARG A 949 -5.67 50.47 23.63
C ARG A 949 -5.95 49.78 22.30
N ASP A 950 -5.76 50.50 21.20
CA ASP A 950 -5.48 49.90 19.89
C ASP A 950 -4.31 48.94 20.07
N VAL A 951 -4.59 47.65 20.01
CA VAL A 951 -3.59 46.59 19.87
C VAL A 951 -3.99 45.82 18.63
N LEU A 952 -3.27 46.12 17.55
CA LEU A 952 -3.20 45.32 16.33
C LEU A 952 -3.08 43.84 16.72
N LEU A 953 -4.04 43.05 16.27
CA LEU A 953 -4.10 41.60 16.46
C LEU A 953 -2.94 40.93 15.72
N ASP A 954 -1.80 40.87 16.39
CA ASP A 954 -0.68 40.01 16.03
C ASP A 954 -0.74 38.77 16.93
N ALA A 955 -1.43 37.74 16.42
CA ALA A 955 -1.48 36.41 17.02
C ALA A 955 -1.57 35.37 15.89
N THR A 956 -0.48 35.24 15.15
CA THR A 956 -0.15 34.10 14.30
C THR A 956 -0.13 32.82 15.14
N ILE A 957 -1.21 32.04 15.05
CA ILE A 957 -1.20 30.61 15.35
C ILE A 957 -0.83 29.88 14.05
N SER A 958 0.33 29.25 14.08
CA SER A 958 0.90 28.34 13.08
C SER A 958 0.00 27.13 12.82
N LEU A 959 -0.19 26.77 11.55
CA LEU A 959 0.27 25.49 10.95
C LEU A 959 0.28 25.60 9.39
N PRO A 960 1.24 24.91 8.72
CA PRO A 960 1.65 25.03 7.30
C PRO A 960 0.91 23.98 6.42
N PRO A 961 0.89 24.03 5.06
CA PRO A 961 1.96 23.52 4.15
C PRO A 961 1.99 24.24 2.75
N GLU A 962 3.08 24.30 1.97
CA GLU A 962 3.74 23.29 1.12
C GLU A 962 2.90 22.63 0.00
N PHE A 963 3.45 22.67 -1.23
CA PHE A 963 3.19 21.80 -2.40
C PHE A 963 4.28 22.12 -3.48
N PHE A 964 5.12 21.22 -4.06
CA PHE A 964 5.03 19.81 -4.51
C PHE A 964 6.43 19.13 -4.71
N LEU A 965 6.58 17.80 -4.98
CA LEU A 965 6.33 16.52 -4.25
C LEU A 965 6.71 15.25 -5.13
N PRO A 966 7.07 14.07 -4.53
CA PRO A 966 7.57 12.81 -5.15
C PRO A 966 6.49 11.77 -5.59
N LEU A 967 6.82 10.68 -6.30
CA LEU A 967 5.84 9.76 -6.96
C LEU A 967 4.76 9.06 -6.08
N ASP A 968 4.91 8.98 -4.75
CA ASP A 968 3.86 8.52 -3.81
C ASP A 968 2.89 9.67 -3.40
N SER A 969 3.02 10.84 -4.01
CA SER A 969 2.22 12.06 -3.72
C SER A 969 1.04 12.31 -4.66
N LEU A 970 0.64 11.33 -5.46
CA LEU A 970 -0.58 11.44 -6.31
C LEU A 970 -1.88 11.40 -5.50
N ASP A 971 -1.82 11.10 -4.20
CA ASP A 971 -2.91 11.24 -3.23
C ASP A 971 -2.97 12.70 -2.73
N TYR A 972 -3.60 13.58 -3.51
CA TYR A 972 -3.86 14.96 -3.10
C TYR A 972 -4.76 14.99 -1.86
N THR A 973 -4.53 15.93 -0.93
CA THR A 973 -5.62 16.35 -0.03
C THR A 973 -6.75 16.95 -0.88
N PHE A 974 -8.00 16.66 -0.54
CA PHE A 974 -9.17 17.12 -1.31
C PHE A 974 -9.14 18.63 -1.58
N ASP A 975 -8.52 19.42 -0.69
CA ASP A 975 -8.37 20.88 -0.79
C ASP A 975 -7.40 21.33 -1.92
N ALA A 976 -6.39 20.54 -2.27
CA ALA A 976 -5.42 20.88 -3.33
C ALA A 976 -5.96 20.67 -4.76
N LEU A 977 -7.11 19.99 -4.90
CA LEU A 977 -7.78 19.74 -6.18
C LEU A 977 -8.77 20.86 -6.57
N TRP A 978 -9.14 21.74 -5.64
CA TRP A 978 -10.18 22.77 -5.83
C TRP A 978 -9.68 24.21 -5.72
N ASP A 979 -8.38 24.43 -5.51
CA ASP A 979 -7.81 25.77 -5.61
C ASP A 979 -7.73 26.19 -7.09
N ILE A 980 -8.73 26.95 -7.50
CA ILE A 980 -8.90 27.50 -8.86
C ILE A 980 -8.35 28.93 -8.93
N SER A 981 -7.60 29.39 -7.92
CA SER A 981 -7.00 30.71 -7.97
C SER A 981 -5.66 30.73 -8.70
N GLU A 982 -5.73 30.68 -10.03
CA GLU A 982 -4.90 31.50 -10.93
C GLU A 982 -5.76 32.16 -12.02
#